data_AF-A0AAN8GCY3-F1
#
_entry.id   AF-A0AAN8GCY3-F1
#
_cell.length_a   1.000
_cell.length_b   1.000
_cell.length_c   1.000
_cell.angle_alpha   90.00
_cell.angle_beta   90.00
_cell.angle_gamma   90.00
#
_symmetry.space_group_name_H-M   'P 1'
#
loop_
_entity.id
_entity.type
_entity.pdbx_description
1 polymer ?
#
loop_
_entity_poly.entity_id
_entity_poly.type
_entity_poly.pdbx_seq_one_letter_code
_entity_poly.pdbx_strand_id
1 'polypeptide(L)'
;MKSLSHPVTYMLLYLATVYGSQTQEDQDSRNVVPNNGHIGHENEIKSNRYRNEINLLGIKTETTWKMDKLERPKDYNGGSYSDLSEVTAKDPYKVFNTGRSRNLVNQNGRYQTGDVRIGDDWMPCVIRKFCLCQGTYVYCLDGGRQLSYIPELPPGTTAFYFLNNYLPLLDEFTFSNVTSLILKELVISNNSLQRCQPYMFRHLNSIEIFNIAKERNISSEEFRKCFLGVADTSIKEIKITMVSLPNFPSNIFSGLINSSAETLQLYGTTLTTYEPKTFQLIPKLRYLELELSGLTDVHVWYSDILNRLSFSNNKLMSFPNLCVDGRAMYPNLLVLDLSYNFVEILKPFMISCMKQLKKFSIDSNPIDRVRDNTFSDLPFLHELYISHIKNELLVIEPMAFNSSSLSTLHFASQALDWVAVDLRLFSFCPNLNTLFLEGNSFAFFTEDDFNTLLGPLKNLTFLTLENTGIAFLPRVISSQLTKLKLLNVAKNRIISWPENYFKSLTSLKTLTLAINRISVVTQASFPENLIVRLHSIDLSVNPFVCSCDLLWFISMVDYYHKKLHNFEYYPEDYLCKWPIRWQGKQIARSYVTAKYCILTSPVGFGLIAATSCLVLFVLFGAVVYRYRWNIRYVGYMLQFQRRRLQRINDKGDNYHFDLFLSCSEDDFDFILDEIIPQLENEMGLNIFIPQRDGIGNKIDGIVNNMDASKKAILFISNSYVQDHFCEFEASLAYERYLYEKTNFIIVILLQGPDAINFNKTIYRIIKADEYILWCEEEEHKRLFWLKLTEAVNNRDDLRA
;
A
#
# COMPACT_ATOMS: atom_id res chain seq x y z
N MET A 1 -14.04 -28.71 25.40
CA MET A 1 -13.46 -27.83 26.45
C MET A 1 -11.96 -27.75 26.15
N LYS A 2 -11.51 -26.70 25.44
CA LYS A 2 -10.85 -25.47 25.95
C LYS A 2 -9.66 -25.78 26.87
N SER A 3 -8.47 -25.21 26.73
CA SER A 3 -7.79 -24.42 25.69
C SER A 3 -6.38 -24.18 26.23
N LEU A 4 -5.34 -24.51 25.47
CA LEU A 4 -3.94 -24.24 25.84
C LEU A 4 -3.40 -23.06 25.01
N SER A 5 -2.96 -22.04 25.74
CA SER A 5 -1.76 -21.21 25.56
C SER A 5 -1.50 -20.46 24.25
N HIS A 6 -1.71 -19.13 24.33
CA HIS A 6 -0.84 -18.04 23.81
C HIS A 6 -0.42 -17.19 25.04
N PRO A 7 0.59 -16.28 25.00
CA PRO A 7 1.17 -15.60 23.83
C PRO A 7 2.71 -15.46 23.81
N VAL A 8 3.21 -15.08 22.62
CA VAL A 8 4.54 -14.51 22.38
C VAL A 8 4.44 -12.99 22.61
N THR A 9 5.21 -12.48 23.57
CA THR A 9 5.36 -11.04 23.83
C THR A 9 6.86 -10.74 23.96
N TYR A 10 7.51 -10.27 22.89
CA TYR A 10 8.81 -9.59 22.99
C TYR A 10 8.97 -8.61 21.83
N MET A 11 9.56 -7.44 22.13
CA MET A 11 9.83 -6.26 21.28
C MET A 11 8.73 -5.19 21.18
N LEU A 12 8.36 -4.59 22.31
CA LEU A 12 8.04 -3.16 22.44
C LEU A 12 8.17 -2.77 23.91
N LEU A 13 9.37 -2.36 24.35
CA LEU A 13 9.60 -1.69 25.64
C LEU A 13 10.99 -1.04 25.61
N TYR A 14 11.05 0.25 25.31
CA TYR A 14 12.14 1.13 25.76
C TYR A 14 11.67 2.58 25.79
N LEU A 15 10.64 2.86 26.60
CA LEU A 15 10.36 4.20 27.14
C LEU A 15 9.65 4.04 28.50
N ALA A 16 10.12 4.81 29.48
CA ALA A 16 9.60 5.04 30.83
C ALA A 16 10.17 4.20 32.00
N THR A 17 11.26 4.69 32.60
CA THR A 17 11.50 4.67 34.05
C THR A 17 12.31 5.90 34.47
N VAL A 18 11.65 6.98 34.90
CA VAL A 18 12.02 7.77 36.09
C VAL A 18 10.73 8.42 36.62
N TYR A 19 10.11 7.78 37.62
CA TYR A 19 9.27 8.43 38.65
C TYR A 19 10.08 9.57 39.29
N GLY A 20 9.58 10.73 39.67
CA GLY A 20 8.24 11.10 40.12
C GLY A 20 8.41 11.91 41.42
N SER A 21 7.70 13.03 41.56
CA SER A 21 7.38 13.60 42.89
C SER A 21 6.17 14.51 42.77
N GLN A 22 5.15 14.18 43.57
CA GLN A 22 3.92 14.92 43.81
C GLN A 22 4.14 16.22 44.61
N THR A 23 3.19 17.14 44.48
CA THR A 23 2.43 17.94 45.50
C THR A 23 1.73 19.06 44.70
N GLN A 24 0.43 19.07 44.38
CA GLN A 24 -0.82 19.15 45.17
C GLN A 24 -1.04 20.52 45.87
N GLU A 25 -2.30 20.99 45.79
CA GLU A 25 -2.92 22.23 46.31
C GLU A 25 -2.80 23.49 45.41
N ASP A 26 -3.81 24.33 45.17
CA ASP A 26 -5.25 24.31 45.47
C ASP A 26 -5.97 25.42 44.66
N GLN A 27 -7.25 25.17 44.38
CA GLN A 27 -8.42 26.08 44.37
C GLN A 27 -8.50 27.40 43.55
N ASP A 28 -9.47 27.36 42.61
CA ASP A 28 -10.68 28.19 42.53
C ASP A 28 -10.63 29.73 42.37
N SER A 29 -10.94 30.13 41.13
CA SER A 29 -12.20 30.78 40.69
C SER A 29 -12.56 32.24 41.05
N ARG A 30 -13.10 32.92 40.01
CA ARG A 30 -13.99 34.12 40.00
C ARG A 30 -13.25 35.46 40.25
N ASN A 31 -13.55 36.61 39.62
CA ASN A 31 -14.66 37.06 38.79
C ASN A 31 -14.37 38.51 38.32
N VAL A 32 -15.12 38.99 37.30
CA VAL A 32 -15.61 40.38 37.11
C VAL A 32 -14.74 41.40 36.32
N VAL A 33 -15.30 41.76 35.16
CA VAL A 33 -15.17 42.95 34.26
C VAL A 33 -16.00 44.13 34.86
N PRO A 34 -15.97 45.44 34.47
CA PRO A 34 -15.33 46.18 33.36
C PRO A 34 -14.67 47.56 33.71
N ASN A 35 -14.06 48.19 32.70
CA ASN A 35 -14.39 49.51 32.10
C ASN A 35 -13.25 50.52 31.86
N ASN A 36 -13.27 51.02 30.61
CA ASN A 36 -12.96 52.37 30.10
C ASN A 36 -11.53 52.93 30.08
N GLY A 37 -11.14 53.39 28.88
CA GLY A 37 -10.56 54.73 28.74
C GLY A 37 -9.29 54.88 27.89
N HIS A 38 -9.49 55.12 26.59
CA HIS A 38 -8.80 56.12 25.73
C HIS A 38 -7.25 56.17 25.54
N ILE A 39 -6.91 56.11 24.24
CA ILE A 39 -5.98 56.95 23.45
C ILE A 39 -4.46 56.75 23.63
N GLY A 40 -3.78 56.47 22.51
CA GLY A 40 -2.43 56.99 22.27
C GLY A 40 -1.45 56.01 21.63
N HIS A 41 -1.04 56.34 20.40
CA HIS A 41 0.11 55.84 19.63
C HIS A 41 1.24 55.13 20.41
N GLU A 42 1.59 53.91 19.99
CA GLU A 42 2.98 53.38 19.99
C GLU A 42 3.00 52.04 19.22
N ASN A 43 3.49 52.04 17.98
CA ASN A 43 3.79 50.82 17.21
C ASN A 43 5.00 51.08 16.30
N GLU A 44 6.11 51.46 16.92
CA GLU A 44 7.44 51.03 16.50
C GLU A 44 8.09 50.42 17.76
N ILE A 45 8.95 49.42 17.58
CA ILE A 45 9.61 48.63 18.64
C ILE A 45 8.84 47.37 19.09
N LYS A 46 8.59 46.43 18.16
CA LYS A 46 8.64 44.97 18.43
C LYS A 46 9.16 44.20 17.20
N SER A 47 10.39 44.49 16.81
CA SER A 47 11.20 43.66 15.93
C SER A 47 12.64 43.69 16.45
N ASN A 48 12.89 43.01 17.58
CA ASN A 48 14.24 42.69 18.08
C ASN A 48 14.20 41.88 19.38
N ARG A 49 13.42 40.79 19.42
CA ARG A 49 13.40 39.90 20.60
C ARG A 49 13.15 38.43 20.27
N TYR A 50 13.83 37.89 19.25
CA TYR A 50 14.03 36.44 19.07
C TYR A 50 15.31 36.17 18.25
N ARG A 51 16.42 36.85 18.60
CA ARG A 51 17.73 36.58 17.97
C ARG A 51 18.90 36.43 18.94
N ASN A 52 18.66 36.37 20.25
CA ASN A 52 19.70 36.18 21.24
C ASN A 52 19.23 35.23 22.34
N GLU A 53 19.38 33.92 22.13
CA GLU A 53 19.41 32.93 23.23
C GLU A 53 19.94 31.55 22.77
N ILE A 54 21.10 31.49 22.10
CA ILE A 54 21.97 30.30 22.13
C ILE A 54 23.41 30.77 22.15
N ASN A 55 23.88 31.17 23.32
CA ASN A 55 25.29 31.32 23.67
C ASN A 55 25.40 31.29 25.19
N LEU A 56 25.37 30.09 25.77
CA LEU A 56 25.88 29.78 27.11
C LEU A 56 25.74 28.28 27.34
N LEU A 57 26.77 27.54 26.95
CA LEU A 57 27.32 26.36 27.64
C LEU A 57 28.54 25.93 26.84
N GLY A 58 29.66 26.60 27.12
CA GLY A 58 30.95 26.25 26.55
C GLY A 58 31.49 24.99 27.21
N ILE A 59 31.61 23.91 26.43
CA ILE A 59 32.52 22.81 26.73
C ILE A 59 33.23 22.43 25.41
N LYS A 60 34.53 22.71 25.34
CA LYS A 60 35.43 22.22 24.29
C LYS A 60 35.79 20.77 24.58
N THR A 61 35.75 19.90 23.56
CA THR A 61 36.78 18.86 23.37
C THR A 61 36.95 18.61 21.87
N GLU A 62 38.22 18.60 21.44
CA GLU A 62 38.66 18.22 20.10
C GLU A 62 38.53 16.71 19.89
N THR A 63 38.22 16.27 18.67
CA THR A 63 38.91 15.15 18.01
C THR A 63 38.56 15.11 16.54
N THR A 64 39.59 15.25 15.72
CA THR A 64 39.62 15.04 14.27
C THR A 64 39.44 13.57 13.92
N TRP A 65 38.50 13.21 13.03
CA TRP A 65 38.61 12.03 12.16
C TRP A 65 38.05 12.31 10.76
N LYS A 66 38.83 11.82 9.79
CA LYS A 66 38.80 12.04 8.34
C LYS A 66 37.46 11.66 7.68
N MET A 67 37.01 12.49 6.74
CA MET A 67 36.03 12.09 5.72
C MET A 67 36.75 11.37 4.58
N ASP A 68 36.48 10.09 4.40
CA ASP A 68 36.73 9.39 3.15
C ASP A 68 35.62 9.71 2.14
N LYS A 69 36.06 10.02 0.93
CA LYS A 69 35.24 10.14 -0.27
C LYS A 69 34.54 8.82 -0.55
N LEU A 70 33.21 8.84 -0.62
CA LEU A 70 32.43 7.82 -1.31
C LEU A 70 31.51 8.49 -2.34
N GLU A 71 31.63 7.96 -3.55
CA GLU A 71 31.14 8.49 -4.81
C GLU A 71 29.61 8.49 -4.88
N ARG A 72 29.05 9.57 -5.45
CA ARG A 72 27.63 9.66 -5.82
C ARG A 72 27.39 8.85 -7.10
N PRO A 73 26.41 7.93 -7.15
CA PRO A 73 25.89 7.46 -8.42
C PRO A 73 25.12 8.61 -9.10
N LYS A 74 25.55 8.92 -10.32
CA LYS A 74 24.77 9.73 -11.28
C LYS A 74 23.56 8.92 -11.76
N ASP A 75 22.58 9.67 -12.26
CA ASP A 75 21.41 9.25 -13.03
C ASP A 75 20.16 8.88 -12.23
N TYR A 76 19.31 9.88 -11.99
CA TYR A 76 17.86 9.82 -12.24
C TYR A 76 17.34 11.27 -12.34
N ASN A 77 17.10 11.74 -13.58
CA ASN A 77 16.48 13.04 -13.83
C ASN A 77 15.03 13.02 -13.32
N GLY A 78 14.73 13.89 -12.35
CA GLY A 78 13.38 14.25 -11.97
C GLY A 78 12.72 15.05 -13.08
N GLY A 79 11.71 14.47 -13.74
CA GLY A 79 10.78 15.19 -14.59
C GLY A 79 9.66 15.76 -13.71
N SER A 80 9.49 17.08 -13.73
CA SER A 80 8.29 17.74 -13.22
C SER A 80 7.11 17.38 -14.12
N TYR A 81 6.17 16.60 -13.60
CA TYR A 81 4.85 16.39 -14.23
C TYR A 81 3.88 17.41 -13.65
N SER A 82 3.76 18.55 -14.34
CA SER A 82 2.56 19.38 -14.34
C SER A 82 1.59 18.82 -15.39
N ASP A 83 0.30 19.01 -15.16
CA ASP A 83 -0.85 18.73 -16.04
C ASP A 83 -1.53 17.37 -15.86
N LEU A 84 -2.47 17.32 -14.93
CA LEU A 84 -3.64 16.43 -14.96
C LEU A 84 -4.80 17.15 -14.25
N SER A 85 -5.35 18.18 -14.89
CA SER A 85 -6.65 18.77 -14.54
C SER A 85 -7.23 19.48 -15.76
N GLU A 86 -7.60 18.74 -16.81
CA GLU A 86 -8.45 19.26 -17.89
C GLU A 86 -9.32 18.13 -18.44
N VAL A 87 -10.49 17.95 -17.82
CA VAL A 87 -11.64 17.32 -18.47
C VAL A 87 -12.64 18.43 -18.72
N THR A 88 -12.58 19.06 -19.91
CA THR A 88 -13.74 19.50 -20.72
C THR A 88 -13.25 20.30 -21.94
N ALA A 89 -13.92 20.06 -23.08
CA ALA A 89 -13.79 20.70 -24.39
C ALA A 89 -12.46 20.46 -25.15
N LYS A 90 -12.53 19.63 -26.19
CA LYS A 90 -11.53 19.58 -27.27
C LYS A 90 -11.45 20.98 -27.92
N ASP A 91 -10.40 21.71 -27.61
CA ASP A 91 -9.98 22.90 -28.33
C ASP A 91 -8.83 22.52 -29.28
N PRO A 92 -9.00 22.58 -30.62
CA PRO A 92 -7.98 22.13 -31.57
C PRO A 92 -6.74 23.05 -31.63
N TYR A 93 -6.71 24.17 -30.91
CA TYR A 93 -5.63 25.16 -30.98
C TYR A 93 -4.48 24.99 -29.96
N LYS A 94 -4.59 24.08 -28.98
CA LYS A 94 -3.48 23.81 -28.02
C LYS A 94 -2.27 23.07 -28.63
N VAL A 95 -2.30 22.69 -29.91
CA VAL A 95 -1.20 21.96 -30.57
C VAL A 95 -0.04 22.89 -31.03
N PHE A 96 -0.19 24.21 -30.95
CA PHE A 96 0.80 25.14 -31.50
C PHE A 96 1.43 26.11 -30.48
N ASN A 97 1.94 25.62 -29.35
CA ASN A 97 3.05 26.27 -28.63
C ASN A 97 3.58 25.44 -27.45
N THR A 98 4.69 24.70 -27.66
CA THR A 98 5.66 24.42 -26.59
C THR A 98 7.08 24.69 -27.11
N GLY A 99 7.54 25.92 -26.87
CA GLY A 99 8.93 26.29 -27.11
C GLY A 99 9.84 25.79 -25.98
N ARG A 100 10.45 24.62 -26.18
CA ARG A 100 11.77 24.26 -25.61
C ARG A 100 12.56 23.46 -26.64
N SER A 101 13.24 24.18 -27.53
CA SER A 101 14.24 23.58 -28.42
C SER A 101 15.43 23.11 -27.58
N ARG A 102 15.64 21.79 -27.48
CA ARG A 102 16.96 21.20 -27.21
C ARG A 102 17.63 20.97 -28.56
N ASN A 103 18.71 21.69 -28.81
CA ASN A 103 19.62 21.44 -29.93
C ASN A 103 20.16 20.01 -29.81
N LEU A 104 19.82 19.14 -30.76
CA LEU A 104 20.53 17.89 -31.03
C LEU A 104 21.21 18.02 -32.39
N VAL A 105 22.52 18.29 -32.34
CA VAL A 105 23.42 18.19 -33.49
C VAL A 105 23.64 16.70 -33.77
N ASN A 106 23.43 16.28 -35.03
CA ASN A 106 23.91 14.98 -35.51
C ASN A 106 25.10 15.21 -36.46
N GLN A 107 26.04 14.26 -36.51
CA GLN A 107 27.43 14.44 -36.98
C GLN A 107 27.66 14.80 -38.46
N ASN A 108 26.65 15.20 -39.23
CA ASN A 108 26.78 15.53 -40.67
C ASN A 108 26.26 16.91 -41.10
N GLY A 109 26.03 17.86 -40.18
CA GLY A 109 26.00 19.30 -40.51
C GLY A 109 24.98 19.78 -41.57
N ARG A 110 23.76 19.23 -41.62
CA ARG A 110 22.65 19.80 -42.42
C ARG A 110 21.45 20.15 -41.54
N TYR A 111 20.97 21.38 -41.68
CA TYR A 111 19.76 21.90 -41.02
C TYR A 111 18.51 21.22 -41.58
N GLN A 112 17.70 20.60 -40.73
CA GLN A 112 16.32 20.17 -41.05
C GLN A 112 15.33 21.17 -40.45
N THR A 113 14.47 21.72 -41.31
CA THR A 113 13.29 22.52 -40.95
C THR A 113 12.27 21.64 -40.24
N GLY A 114 11.65 22.17 -39.17
CA GLY A 114 10.76 21.40 -38.29
C GLY A 114 9.48 20.92 -38.99
N ASP A 115 9.35 19.61 -39.08
CA ASP A 115 8.12 18.93 -39.48
C ASP A 115 7.10 18.92 -38.33
N VAL A 116 5.86 19.34 -38.64
CA VAL A 116 4.67 19.08 -37.83
C VAL A 116 4.47 17.57 -37.78
N ARG A 117 4.40 16.97 -36.57
CA ARG A 117 4.01 15.55 -36.44
C ARG A 117 2.52 15.40 -36.77
N ILE A 118 2.26 14.99 -38.00
CA ILE A 118 0.95 14.55 -38.50
C ILE A 118 0.59 13.26 -37.76
N GLY A 119 -0.54 13.22 -37.05
CA GLY A 119 -1.10 11.97 -36.51
C GLY A 119 -1.63 11.09 -37.64
N ASP A 120 -1.81 9.79 -37.42
CA ASP A 120 -2.02 8.78 -38.48
C ASP A 120 -3.34 8.86 -39.31
N ASP A 121 -4.17 9.91 -39.16
CA ASP A 121 -5.52 10.01 -39.77
C ASP A 121 -5.69 11.10 -40.86
N TRP A 122 -4.63 11.80 -41.26
CA TRP A 122 -4.73 12.93 -42.19
C TRP A 122 -4.51 12.49 -43.64
N MET A 123 -5.58 12.53 -44.45
CA MET A 123 -5.51 12.13 -45.85
C MET A 123 -5.35 13.35 -46.76
N PRO A 124 -4.54 13.26 -47.85
CA PRO A 124 -4.57 14.25 -48.91
C PRO A 124 -5.99 14.41 -49.45
N CYS A 125 -6.45 15.65 -49.62
CA CYS A 125 -7.74 15.90 -50.21
C CYS A 125 -7.80 15.33 -51.65
N VAL A 126 -8.92 14.68 -51.98
CA VAL A 126 -9.12 14.01 -53.29
C VAL A 126 -9.01 15.00 -54.45
N ILE A 127 -9.40 16.26 -54.21
CA ILE A 127 -9.27 17.37 -55.14
C ILE A 127 -7.95 18.09 -54.83
N ARG A 128 -6.93 17.75 -55.61
CA ARG A 128 -5.57 18.32 -55.61
C ARG A 128 -4.78 18.16 -54.28
N LYS A 129 -3.55 17.63 -54.40
CA LYS A 129 -2.65 17.27 -53.28
C LYS A 129 -2.03 18.47 -52.51
N PHE A 130 -2.71 19.61 -52.42
CA PHE A 130 -2.21 20.81 -51.74
C PHE A 130 -2.74 20.97 -50.31
N CYS A 131 -3.82 20.26 -49.98
CA CYS A 131 -4.50 20.38 -48.70
C CYS A 131 -4.70 18.99 -48.08
N LEU A 132 -4.74 18.97 -46.75
CA LEU A 132 -5.06 17.82 -45.93
C LEU A 132 -6.52 17.93 -45.48
N CYS A 133 -7.21 16.81 -45.51
CA CYS A 133 -8.63 16.73 -45.17
C CYS A 133 -8.81 15.82 -43.96
N GLN A 134 -9.61 16.28 -42.99
CA GLN A 134 -10.07 15.48 -41.85
C GLN A 134 -11.57 15.72 -41.67
N GLY A 135 -12.40 14.77 -42.12
CA GLY A 135 -13.85 14.95 -42.17
C GLY A 135 -14.24 16.14 -43.06
N THR A 136 -14.94 17.13 -42.50
CA THR A 136 -15.34 18.37 -43.21
C THR A 136 -14.36 19.53 -43.03
N TYR A 137 -13.22 19.29 -42.38
CA TYR A 137 -12.18 20.26 -42.12
C TYR A 137 -11.09 20.14 -43.17
N VAL A 138 -10.69 21.27 -43.76
CA VAL A 138 -9.67 21.32 -44.82
C VAL A 138 -8.55 22.26 -44.42
N TYR A 139 -7.33 21.73 -44.45
CA TYR A 139 -6.11 22.44 -44.06
C TYR A 139 -5.16 22.53 -45.25
N CYS A 140 -4.98 23.73 -45.79
CA CYS A 140 -4.01 24.00 -46.83
C CYS A 140 -2.79 24.63 -46.19
N LEU A 141 -1.81 23.80 -45.85
CA LEU A 141 -0.57 24.22 -45.20
C LEU A 141 0.56 24.30 -46.22
N ASP A 142 1.32 25.39 -46.20
CA ASP A 142 2.42 25.56 -47.14
C ASP A 142 3.55 24.54 -46.90
N GLY A 143 3.75 23.64 -47.85
CA GLY A 143 4.89 22.71 -47.92
C GLY A 143 6.07 23.28 -48.72
N GLY A 144 6.29 24.60 -48.70
CA GLY A 144 7.34 25.31 -49.46
C GLY A 144 6.93 25.75 -50.87
N ARG A 145 5.63 25.88 -51.14
CA ARG A 145 5.00 26.24 -52.41
C ARG A 145 4.44 27.67 -52.45
N GLN A 146 4.21 28.32 -51.31
CA GLN A 146 3.71 29.68 -51.18
C GLN A 146 2.47 29.97 -52.05
N LEU A 147 1.36 29.25 -51.82
CA LEU A 147 0.15 29.45 -52.62
C LEU A 147 -0.33 30.91 -52.54
N SER A 148 -0.62 31.50 -53.71
CA SER A 148 -1.08 32.87 -53.84
C SER A 148 -2.57 33.03 -54.15
N TYR A 149 -3.33 31.93 -54.09
CA TYR A 149 -4.76 31.89 -54.35
C TYR A 149 -5.43 30.77 -53.55
N ILE A 150 -6.75 30.86 -53.35
CA ILE A 150 -7.54 29.83 -52.68
C ILE A 150 -7.87 28.70 -53.68
N PRO A 151 -7.43 27.45 -53.45
CA PRO A 151 -7.75 26.34 -54.35
C PRO A 151 -9.22 25.91 -54.24
N GLU A 152 -9.71 25.19 -55.24
CA GLU A 152 -10.99 24.46 -55.12
C GLU A 152 -10.90 23.44 -53.99
N LEU A 153 -11.93 23.41 -53.13
CA LEU A 153 -11.99 22.53 -51.98
C LEU A 153 -13.05 21.43 -52.20
N PRO A 154 -12.95 20.29 -51.49
CA PRO A 154 -13.94 19.24 -51.59
C PRO A 154 -15.38 19.70 -51.27
N PRO A 155 -16.38 19.14 -51.97
CA PRO A 155 -17.79 19.33 -51.61
C PRO A 155 -18.04 18.90 -50.16
N GLY A 156 -18.80 19.69 -49.41
CA GLY A 156 -19.09 19.42 -48.00
C GLY A 156 -18.06 19.97 -47.00
N THR A 157 -17.05 20.72 -47.45
CA THR A 157 -16.14 21.45 -46.55
C THR A 157 -16.93 22.48 -45.74
N THR A 158 -16.78 22.44 -44.41
CA THR A 158 -17.43 23.37 -43.47
C THR A 158 -16.43 24.27 -42.74
N ALA A 159 -15.17 23.85 -42.62
CA ALA A 159 -14.12 24.62 -41.95
C ALA A 159 -12.87 24.63 -42.82
N PHE A 160 -12.35 25.81 -43.11
CA PHE A 160 -11.24 26.00 -44.03
C PHE A 160 -10.10 26.78 -43.36
N TYR A 161 -8.92 26.15 -43.33
CA TYR A 161 -7.71 26.67 -42.73
C TYR A 161 -6.65 26.88 -43.80
N PHE A 162 -6.33 28.15 -44.10
CA PHE A 162 -5.31 28.53 -45.06
C PHE A 162 -4.08 29.06 -44.32
N LEU A 163 -3.06 28.21 -44.18
CA LEU A 163 -1.99 28.39 -43.20
C LEU A 163 -0.61 28.45 -43.86
N ASN A 164 0.20 29.43 -43.47
CA ASN A 164 1.60 29.60 -43.88
C ASN A 164 1.85 29.84 -45.39
N ASN A 165 0.86 30.28 -46.16
CA ASN A 165 1.04 30.53 -47.61
C ASN A 165 1.41 32.01 -47.88
N TYR A 166 1.12 32.52 -49.08
CA TYR A 166 1.42 33.89 -49.48
C TYR A 166 0.21 34.56 -50.11
N LEU A 167 -0.64 35.17 -49.29
CA LEU A 167 -1.89 35.82 -49.72
C LEU A 167 -1.87 37.31 -49.30
N PRO A 168 -1.10 38.16 -49.99
CA PRO A 168 -0.87 39.55 -49.58
C PRO A 168 -2.09 40.47 -49.76
N LEU A 169 -3.06 40.08 -50.60
CA LEU A 169 -4.28 40.83 -50.90
C LEU A 169 -5.51 39.94 -50.69
N LEU A 170 -6.50 40.45 -49.96
CA LEU A 170 -7.85 39.90 -49.91
C LEU A 170 -8.82 40.84 -50.63
N ASP A 171 -9.48 40.33 -51.68
CA ASP A 171 -10.45 41.04 -52.50
C ASP A 171 -11.73 40.20 -52.75
N GLU A 172 -12.69 40.76 -53.51
CA GLU A 172 -13.96 40.10 -53.84
C GLU A 172 -13.78 38.76 -54.59
N PHE A 173 -12.67 38.57 -55.31
CA PHE A 173 -12.42 37.38 -56.13
C PHE A 173 -11.61 36.31 -55.40
N THR A 174 -10.95 36.66 -54.30
CA THR A 174 -10.04 35.76 -53.57
C THR A 174 -10.70 34.43 -53.19
N PHE A 175 -11.99 34.45 -52.84
CA PHE A 175 -12.74 33.27 -52.42
C PHE A 175 -13.71 32.73 -53.49
N SER A 176 -13.57 33.13 -54.76
CA SER A 176 -14.48 32.73 -55.85
C SER A 176 -14.65 31.20 -55.96
N ASN A 177 -13.56 30.46 -55.74
CA ASN A 177 -13.50 28.99 -55.87
C ASN A 177 -14.24 28.24 -54.75
N VAL A 178 -14.64 28.93 -53.68
CA VAL A 178 -15.27 28.31 -52.50
C VAL A 178 -16.67 28.88 -52.22
N THR A 179 -17.21 29.68 -53.13
CA THR A 179 -18.54 30.32 -53.01
C THR A 179 -19.72 29.34 -52.99
N SER A 180 -19.56 28.16 -53.60
CA SER A 180 -20.58 27.11 -53.61
C SER A 180 -20.64 26.30 -52.31
N LEU A 181 -19.67 26.50 -51.40
CA LEU A 181 -19.53 25.73 -50.17
C LEU A 181 -20.27 26.40 -49.01
N ILE A 182 -20.74 25.58 -48.07
CA ILE A 182 -21.33 26.05 -46.81
C ILE A 182 -20.22 26.15 -45.76
N LEU A 183 -19.28 27.06 -45.98
CA LEU A 183 -18.19 27.34 -45.04
C LEU A 183 -18.75 28.05 -43.81
N LYS A 184 -18.55 27.46 -42.62
CA LYS A 184 -18.88 28.04 -41.32
C LYS A 184 -17.68 28.72 -40.67
N GLU A 185 -16.49 28.14 -40.80
CA GLU A 185 -15.26 28.66 -40.22
C GLU A 185 -14.22 28.92 -41.31
N LEU A 186 -13.64 30.11 -41.30
CA LEU A 186 -12.55 30.52 -42.17
C LEU A 186 -11.39 31.04 -41.34
N VAL A 187 -10.22 30.39 -41.49
CA VAL A 187 -8.98 30.76 -40.81
C VAL A 187 -7.91 31.10 -41.82
N ILE A 188 -7.39 32.32 -41.73
CA ILE A 188 -6.28 32.82 -42.53
C ILE A 188 -5.13 33.05 -41.56
N SER A 189 -4.05 32.26 -41.70
CA SER A 189 -2.90 32.40 -40.80
C SER A 189 -1.55 32.47 -41.49
N ASN A 190 -0.74 33.45 -41.07
CA ASN A 190 0.64 33.62 -41.49
C ASN A 190 0.78 33.66 -43.03
N ASN A 191 -0.06 34.45 -43.69
CA ASN A 191 -0.08 34.56 -45.15
C ASN A 191 0.63 35.82 -45.67
N SER A 192 1.35 36.54 -44.81
CA SER A 192 1.98 37.82 -45.13
C SER A 192 0.99 38.84 -45.69
N LEU A 193 -0.21 38.89 -45.10
CA LEU A 193 -1.27 39.78 -45.53
C LEU A 193 -0.84 41.25 -45.44
N GLN A 194 -1.13 42.03 -46.48
CA GLN A 194 -0.75 43.45 -46.57
C GLN A 194 -1.95 44.37 -46.80
N ARG A 195 -2.94 43.93 -47.59
CA ARG A 195 -4.09 44.74 -48.00
C ARG A 195 -5.40 43.95 -47.95
N CYS A 196 -6.47 44.64 -47.58
CA CYS A 196 -7.83 44.12 -47.60
C CYS A 196 -8.74 45.10 -48.35
N GLN A 197 -9.59 44.59 -49.25
CA GLN A 197 -10.62 45.38 -49.92
C GLN A 197 -11.99 45.23 -49.24
N PRO A 198 -12.85 46.25 -49.35
CA PRO A 198 -14.26 46.13 -48.99
C PRO A 198 -14.92 44.96 -49.75
N TYR A 199 -15.91 44.32 -49.13
CA TYR A 199 -16.72 43.24 -49.73
C TYR A 199 -16.00 41.92 -50.05
N MET A 200 -14.82 41.65 -49.50
CA MET A 200 -14.08 40.38 -49.74
C MET A 200 -14.86 39.10 -49.34
N PHE A 201 -15.87 39.22 -48.47
CA PHE A 201 -16.75 38.11 -48.08
C PHE A 201 -18.16 38.15 -48.70
N ARG A 202 -18.40 39.04 -49.67
CA ARG A 202 -19.73 39.25 -50.27
C ARG A 202 -20.38 37.98 -50.81
N HIS A 203 -19.56 37.06 -51.32
CA HIS A 203 -20.02 35.80 -51.91
C HIS A 203 -20.01 34.62 -50.91
N LEU A 204 -19.58 34.85 -49.66
CA LEU A 204 -19.48 33.85 -48.61
C LEU A 204 -20.59 34.02 -47.58
N ASN A 205 -21.80 33.60 -47.96
CA ASN A 205 -23.02 33.88 -47.18
C ASN A 205 -23.18 33.03 -45.90
N SER A 206 -22.39 31.97 -45.73
CA SER A 206 -22.56 31.00 -44.65
C SER A 206 -21.55 31.12 -43.51
N ILE A 207 -20.54 31.99 -43.61
CA ILE A 207 -19.45 32.05 -42.63
C ILE A 207 -19.97 32.63 -41.33
N GLU A 208 -19.78 31.88 -40.24
CA GLU A 208 -20.12 32.31 -38.88
C GLU A 208 -18.89 32.72 -38.08
N ILE A 209 -17.73 32.10 -38.34
CA ILE A 209 -16.47 32.32 -37.62
C ILE A 209 -15.38 32.76 -38.61
N PHE A 210 -14.79 33.92 -38.35
CA PHE A 210 -13.65 34.43 -39.10
C PHE A 210 -12.45 34.64 -38.20
N ASN A 211 -11.32 34.00 -38.51
CA ASN A 211 -10.07 34.11 -37.78
C ASN A 211 -8.95 34.64 -38.67
N ILE A 212 -8.33 35.74 -38.24
CA ILE A 212 -7.08 36.26 -38.79
C ILE A 212 -5.95 36.06 -37.78
N ALA A 213 -4.91 35.33 -38.19
CA ALA A 213 -3.89 34.88 -37.26
C ALA A 213 -2.45 35.06 -37.76
N LYS A 214 -1.51 35.41 -36.87
CA LYS A 214 -0.07 35.47 -37.13
C LYS A 214 0.32 36.37 -38.31
N GLU A 215 -0.49 37.38 -38.62
CA GLU A 215 -0.18 38.36 -39.64
C GLU A 215 0.78 39.42 -39.07
N ARG A 216 1.95 39.57 -39.72
CA ARG A 216 3.06 40.40 -39.22
C ARG A 216 3.30 41.68 -40.03
N ASN A 217 2.83 41.72 -41.27
CA ASN A 217 3.17 42.78 -42.23
C ASN A 217 1.98 43.70 -42.56
N ILE A 218 0.85 43.55 -41.87
CA ILE A 218 -0.34 44.39 -42.11
C ILE A 218 -0.28 45.67 -41.28
N SER A 219 -0.48 46.82 -41.94
CA SER A 219 -0.60 48.10 -41.24
C SER A 219 -1.96 48.22 -40.54
N SER A 220 -2.06 49.03 -39.48
CA SER A 220 -3.33 49.23 -38.76
C SER A 220 -4.46 49.76 -39.66
N GLU A 221 -4.15 50.60 -40.65
CA GLU A 221 -5.14 51.13 -41.59
C GLU A 221 -5.64 50.08 -42.58
N GLU A 222 -4.76 49.20 -43.06
CA GLU A 222 -5.18 48.08 -43.92
C GLU A 222 -5.92 47.00 -43.12
N PHE A 223 -5.51 46.74 -41.88
CA PHE A 223 -6.21 45.82 -40.98
C PHE A 223 -7.64 46.29 -40.70
N ARG A 224 -7.84 47.61 -40.49
CA ARG A 224 -9.17 48.22 -40.36
C ARG A 224 -10.08 47.93 -41.56
N LYS A 225 -9.53 47.95 -42.78
CA LYS A 225 -10.28 47.67 -44.02
C LYS A 225 -10.72 46.21 -44.12
N CYS A 226 -10.00 45.26 -43.52
CA CYS A 226 -10.42 43.85 -43.49
C CYS A 226 -11.82 43.70 -42.85
N PHE A 227 -12.16 44.55 -41.88
CA PHE A 227 -13.48 44.52 -41.25
C PHE A 227 -14.58 45.19 -42.08
N LEU A 228 -14.26 46.04 -43.06
CA LEU A 228 -15.26 46.53 -44.02
C LEU A 228 -15.82 45.40 -44.89
N GLY A 229 -15.04 44.34 -45.11
CA GLY A 229 -15.52 43.12 -45.78
C GLY A 229 -16.42 42.24 -44.90
N VAL A 230 -16.44 42.46 -43.58
CA VAL A 230 -17.27 41.74 -42.61
C VAL A 230 -18.62 42.43 -42.39
N ALA A 231 -18.72 43.73 -42.70
CA ALA A 231 -19.99 44.44 -42.68
C ALA A 231 -21.05 43.72 -43.53
N ASP A 232 -22.28 43.67 -43.03
CA ASP A 232 -23.43 43.06 -43.72
C ASP A 232 -23.30 41.55 -44.01
N THR A 233 -22.45 40.83 -43.27
CA THR A 233 -22.30 39.36 -43.33
C THR A 233 -22.96 38.64 -42.15
N SER A 234 -22.99 37.30 -42.21
CA SER A 234 -23.47 36.39 -41.16
C SER A 234 -22.43 36.04 -40.10
N ILE A 235 -21.25 36.68 -40.13
CA ILE A 235 -20.14 36.41 -39.20
C ILE A 235 -20.52 36.86 -37.79
N LYS A 236 -20.59 35.90 -36.87
CA LYS A 236 -20.93 36.09 -35.45
C LYS A 236 -19.69 36.16 -34.55
N GLU A 237 -18.61 35.49 -34.93
CA GLU A 237 -17.40 35.39 -34.11
C GLU A 237 -16.17 35.81 -34.91
N ILE A 238 -15.44 36.78 -34.37
CA ILE A 238 -14.23 37.33 -34.95
C ILE A 238 -13.07 37.02 -34.02
N LYS A 239 -12.06 36.32 -34.54
CA LYS A 239 -10.83 35.99 -33.82
C LYS A 239 -9.64 36.70 -34.45
N ILE A 240 -8.82 37.30 -33.60
CA ILE A 240 -7.60 37.98 -33.97
C ILE A 240 -6.48 37.38 -33.12
N THR A 241 -5.64 36.55 -33.71
CA THR A 241 -4.67 35.75 -32.95
C THR A 241 -3.24 36.08 -33.36
N MET A 242 -2.38 36.50 -32.43
CA MET A 242 -0.97 36.80 -32.67
C MET A 242 -0.73 37.79 -33.83
N VAL A 243 -1.66 38.72 -34.03
CA VAL A 243 -1.49 39.80 -35.01
C VAL A 243 -0.69 40.92 -34.34
N SER A 244 0.41 41.30 -34.97
CA SER A 244 1.26 42.40 -34.48
C SER A 244 0.81 43.69 -35.15
N LEU A 245 0.17 44.57 -34.39
CA LEU A 245 -0.21 45.91 -34.86
C LEU A 245 0.66 46.94 -34.16
N PRO A 246 1.40 47.81 -34.89
CA PRO A 246 2.26 48.83 -34.29
C PRO A 246 1.49 49.81 -33.40
N ASN A 247 0.21 50.08 -33.71
CA ASN A 247 -0.71 50.90 -32.93
C ASN A 247 -2.14 50.34 -33.07
N PHE A 248 -2.92 50.36 -31.99
CA PHE A 248 -4.34 50.02 -31.99
C PHE A 248 -5.18 51.31 -31.97
N PRO A 249 -5.59 51.85 -33.13
CA PRO A 249 -6.39 53.07 -33.18
C PRO A 249 -7.83 52.79 -32.72
N SER A 250 -8.50 53.79 -32.14
CA SER A 250 -9.86 53.64 -31.62
C SER A 250 -10.93 53.38 -32.67
N ASN A 251 -10.63 53.62 -33.95
CA ASN A 251 -11.48 53.33 -35.08
C ASN A 251 -11.13 52.01 -35.79
N ILE A 252 -10.28 51.14 -35.22
CA ILE A 252 -9.84 49.89 -35.86
C ILE A 252 -11.02 48.98 -36.22
N PHE A 253 -12.09 49.01 -35.42
CA PHE A 253 -13.31 48.23 -35.65
C PHE A 253 -14.44 49.03 -36.33
N SER A 254 -14.12 50.17 -36.94
CA SER A 254 -15.12 50.99 -37.67
C SER A 254 -15.84 50.23 -38.79
N GLY A 255 -15.22 49.19 -39.36
CA GLY A 255 -15.87 48.32 -40.34
C GLY A 255 -16.94 47.39 -39.75
N LEU A 256 -17.04 47.27 -38.42
CA LEU A 256 -17.96 46.35 -37.74
C LEU A 256 -19.27 47.00 -37.27
N ILE A 257 -19.51 48.27 -37.58
CA ILE A 257 -20.70 49.02 -37.15
C ILE A 257 -22.01 48.33 -37.59
N ASN A 258 -22.04 47.76 -38.79
CA ASN A 258 -23.20 47.03 -39.32
C ASN A 258 -23.00 45.50 -39.27
N SER A 259 -22.08 45.01 -38.45
CA SER A 259 -21.81 43.58 -38.35
C SER A 259 -22.86 42.83 -37.51
N SER A 260 -22.95 41.51 -37.73
CA SER A 260 -23.70 40.59 -36.87
C SER A 260 -22.85 39.97 -35.76
N ALA A 261 -21.62 40.48 -35.56
CA ALA A 261 -20.66 39.92 -34.62
C ALA A 261 -21.14 40.06 -33.16
N GLU A 262 -21.20 38.92 -32.46
CA GLU A 262 -21.52 38.80 -31.05
C GLU A 262 -20.28 38.52 -30.20
N THR A 263 -19.24 37.95 -30.80
CA THR A 263 -18.01 37.55 -30.11
C THR A 263 -16.79 38.18 -30.77
N LEU A 264 -15.93 38.80 -29.96
CA LEU A 264 -14.62 39.28 -30.37
C LEU A 264 -13.54 38.72 -29.44
N GLN A 265 -12.58 38.00 -30.02
CA GLN A 265 -11.43 37.43 -29.32
C GLN A 265 -10.13 38.04 -29.85
N LEU A 266 -9.35 38.66 -28.99
CA LEU A 266 -8.00 39.13 -29.28
C LEU A 266 -7.04 38.34 -28.41
N TYR A 267 -6.21 37.50 -29.03
CA TYR A 267 -5.24 36.66 -28.34
C TYR A 267 -3.83 37.01 -28.80
N GLY A 268 -2.91 37.25 -27.86
CA GLY A 268 -1.48 37.41 -28.19
C GLY A 268 -1.20 38.62 -29.08
N THR A 269 -2.02 39.66 -28.99
CA THR A 269 -1.82 40.92 -29.73
C THR A 269 -0.85 41.84 -29.00
N THR A 270 -0.44 42.94 -29.63
CA THR A 270 0.40 43.99 -29.01
C THR A 270 -0.41 45.08 -28.29
N LEU A 271 -1.68 44.79 -27.94
CA LEU A 271 -2.61 45.76 -27.36
C LEU A 271 -2.33 46.01 -25.86
N THR A 272 -1.68 47.13 -25.54
CA THR A 272 -1.39 47.54 -24.16
C THR A 272 -2.48 48.40 -23.50
N THR A 273 -3.24 49.16 -24.29
CA THR A 273 -4.39 49.98 -23.86
C THR A 273 -5.30 50.28 -25.06
N TYR A 274 -6.52 50.77 -24.81
CA TYR A 274 -7.50 51.14 -25.83
C TYR A 274 -8.42 52.27 -25.35
N GLU A 275 -9.05 53.00 -26.27
CA GLU A 275 -10.09 53.98 -25.95
C GLU A 275 -11.46 53.30 -25.76
N PRO A 276 -12.33 53.79 -24.84
CA PRO A 276 -13.66 53.20 -24.60
C PRO A 276 -14.53 53.01 -25.85
N LYS A 277 -14.43 53.94 -26.82
CA LYS A 277 -15.21 53.90 -28.06
C LYS A 277 -14.86 52.74 -28.98
N THR A 278 -13.69 52.12 -28.81
CA THR A 278 -13.16 51.08 -29.70
C THR A 278 -14.12 49.90 -29.86
N PHE A 279 -14.66 49.40 -28.75
CA PHE A 279 -15.58 48.26 -28.74
C PHE A 279 -17.05 48.66 -28.85
N GLN A 280 -17.40 49.93 -28.62
CA GLN A 280 -18.74 50.46 -28.86
C GLN A 280 -19.14 50.42 -30.34
N LEU A 281 -18.16 50.35 -31.25
CA LEU A 281 -18.38 50.20 -32.69
C LEU A 281 -18.95 48.83 -33.07
N ILE A 282 -19.10 47.89 -32.13
CA ILE A 282 -19.64 46.54 -32.36
C ILE A 282 -20.96 46.41 -31.59
N PRO A 283 -22.10 46.82 -32.18
CA PRO A 283 -23.34 47.05 -31.44
C PRO A 283 -24.03 45.77 -30.92
N LYS A 284 -23.58 44.59 -31.34
CA LYS A 284 -24.13 43.29 -30.90
C LYS A 284 -23.16 42.48 -30.04
N LEU A 285 -22.06 43.08 -29.61
CA LEU A 285 -21.01 42.41 -28.85
C LEU A 285 -21.52 41.92 -27.47
N ARG A 286 -21.57 40.59 -27.31
CA ARG A 286 -21.96 39.88 -26.08
C ARG A 286 -20.78 39.26 -25.37
N TYR A 287 -19.72 38.90 -26.10
CA TYR A 287 -18.55 38.20 -25.59
C TYR A 287 -17.30 38.94 -26.03
N LEU A 288 -16.54 39.46 -25.07
CA LEU A 288 -15.26 40.10 -25.33
C LEU A 288 -14.15 39.41 -24.53
N GLU A 289 -13.15 38.92 -25.24
CA GLU A 289 -12.00 38.26 -24.63
C GLU A 289 -10.72 38.88 -25.17
N LEU A 290 -9.95 39.52 -24.30
CA LEU A 290 -8.65 40.11 -24.61
C LEU A 290 -7.60 39.37 -23.79
N GLU A 291 -6.94 38.39 -24.38
CA GLU A 291 -5.98 37.51 -23.71
C GLU A 291 -4.56 37.72 -24.25
N LEU A 292 -3.53 37.65 -23.39
CA LEU A 292 -2.11 37.77 -23.78
C LEU A 292 -1.80 39.01 -24.62
N SER A 293 -2.59 40.07 -24.43
CA SER A 293 -2.44 41.31 -25.20
C SER A 293 -1.43 42.26 -24.56
N GLY A 294 -1.05 42.00 -23.30
CA GLY A 294 -0.14 42.85 -22.54
C GLY A 294 -0.83 44.09 -21.99
N LEU A 295 -2.15 44.05 -21.82
CA LEU A 295 -2.96 45.14 -21.26
C LEU A 295 -2.46 45.50 -19.85
N THR A 296 -2.09 46.76 -19.64
CA THR A 296 -1.70 47.28 -18.33
C THR A 296 -2.83 48.05 -17.65
N ASP A 297 -3.72 48.64 -18.45
CA ASP A 297 -4.87 49.40 -17.98
C ASP A 297 -6.08 49.20 -18.92
N VAL A 298 -7.28 49.29 -18.35
CA VAL A 298 -8.54 48.93 -19.02
C VAL A 298 -9.54 50.07 -18.87
N HIS A 299 -9.94 50.63 -20.01
CA HIS A 299 -11.00 51.62 -20.05
C HIS A 299 -12.36 50.93 -20.18
N VAL A 300 -13.24 51.19 -19.21
CA VAL A 300 -14.59 50.62 -19.13
C VAL A 300 -15.58 51.53 -19.85
N TRP A 301 -16.61 50.95 -20.49
CA TRP A 301 -17.74 51.68 -21.04
C TRP A 301 -19.05 51.04 -20.62
N TYR A 302 -20.16 51.76 -20.80
CA TYR A 302 -21.48 51.20 -20.53
C TYR A 302 -21.94 50.27 -21.66
N SER A 303 -22.32 49.03 -21.33
CA SER A 303 -22.95 48.08 -22.26
C SER A 303 -23.92 47.17 -21.54
N ASP A 304 -25.20 47.21 -21.93
CA ASP A 304 -26.27 46.39 -21.39
C ASP A 304 -26.40 45.01 -22.08
N ILE A 305 -25.66 44.77 -23.16
CA ILE A 305 -25.71 43.50 -23.91
C ILE A 305 -24.55 42.54 -23.59
N LEU A 306 -23.50 43.04 -22.91
CA LEU A 306 -22.30 42.26 -22.64
C LEU A 306 -22.55 41.20 -21.56
N ASN A 307 -22.33 39.94 -21.92
CA ASN A 307 -22.56 38.77 -21.06
C ASN A 307 -21.27 38.17 -20.51
N ARG A 308 -20.15 38.28 -21.26
CA ARG A 308 -18.85 37.73 -20.88
C ARG A 308 -17.74 38.71 -21.18
N LEU A 309 -16.89 38.91 -20.19
CA LEU A 309 -15.71 39.76 -20.28
C LEU A 309 -14.50 39.01 -19.72
N SER A 310 -13.46 38.86 -20.53
CA SER A 310 -12.18 38.31 -20.10
C SER A 310 -11.05 39.26 -20.42
N PHE A 311 -10.23 39.52 -19.41
CA PHE A 311 -8.91 40.15 -19.53
C PHE A 311 -7.81 39.22 -19.02
N SER A 312 -8.01 37.91 -19.11
CA SER A 312 -7.06 36.94 -18.58
C SER A 312 -5.68 37.02 -19.24
N ASN A 313 -4.64 36.58 -18.54
CA ASN A 313 -3.26 36.54 -19.03
C ASN A 313 -2.76 37.90 -19.55
N ASN A 314 -2.99 38.98 -18.80
CA ASN A 314 -2.50 40.32 -19.14
C ASN A 314 -1.57 40.86 -18.04
N LYS A 315 -1.44 42.19 -17.96
CA LYS A 315 -0.55 42.91 -17.05
C LYS A 315 -1.30 43.89 -16.17
N LEU A 316 -2.59 43.64 -15.89
CA LEU A 316 -3.42 44.54 -15.10
C LEU A 316 -2.93 44.56 -13.65
N MET A 317 -2.56 45.73 -13.15
CA MET A 317 -2.10 45.91 -11.77
C MET A 317 -3.25 46.25 -10.80
N SER A 318 -4.39 46.69 -11.33
CA SER A 318 -5.55 47.11 -10.56
C SER A 318 -6.82 46.45 -11.09
N PHE A 319 -7.80 46.29 -10.19
CA PHE A 319 -9.13 45.84 -10.59
C PHE A 319 -9.81 46.91 -11.45
N PRO A 320 -10.38 46.56 -12.63
CA PRO A 320 -11.01 47.54 -13.52
C PRO A 320 -12.24 48.18 -12.87
N ASN A 321 -12.48 49.47 -13.14
CA ASN A 321 -13.60 50.19 -12.53
C ASN A 321 -14.95 49.81 -13.16
N LEU A 322 -15.50 48.67 -12.76
CA LEU A 322 -16.76 48.10 -13.27
C LEU A 322 -18.01 48.63 -12.55
N CYS A 323 -17.84 49.23 -11.36
CA CYS A 323 -18.89 49.78 -10.53
C CYS A 323 -18.69 51.29 -10.36
N VAL A 324 -19.45 52.10 -11.09
CA VAL A 324 -19.40 53.58 -10.99
C VAL A 324 -20.66 54.05 -10.27
N ASP A 325 -20.49 54.75 -9.15
CA ASP A 325 -21.59 55.24 -8.30
C ASP A 325 -22.61 54.15 -7.92
N GLY A 326 -22.12 52.94 -7.66
CA GLY A 326 -22.94 51.77 -7.31
C GLY A 326 -23.68 51.12 -8.50
N ARG A 327 -23.50 51.63 -9.73
CA ARG A 327 -24.10 51.07 -10.95
C ARG A 327 -23.08 50.24 -11.71
N ALA A 328 -23.53 49.08 -12.18
CA ALA A 328 -22.72 48.24 -13.05
C ALA A 328 -22.59 48.88 -14.44
N MET A 329 -21.35 48.96 -14.94
CA MET A 329 -21.09 49.35 -16.33
C MET A 329 -21.55 48.26 -17.31
N TYR A 330 -21.59 47.00 -16.84
CA TYR A 330 -22.10 45.85 -17.57
C TYR A 330 -23.21 45.14 -16.76
N PRO A 331 -24.45 45.65 -16.77
CA PRO A 331 -25.51 45.16 -15.87
C PRO A 331 -25.95 43.71 -16.11
N ASN A 332 -25.76 43.17 -17.32
CA ASN A 332 -26.11 41.80 -17.69
C ASN A 332 -24.91 40.85 -17.72
N LEU A 333 -23.76 41.27 -17.17
CA LEU A 333 -22.55 40.46 -17.17
C LEU A 333 -22.74 39.18 -16.34
N LEU A 334 -22.55 38.04 -16.97
CA LEU A 334 -22.68 36.71 -16.39
C LEU A 334 -21.32 36.12 -16.01
N VAL A 335 -20.27 36.44 -16.77
CA VAL A 335 -18.93 35.90 -16.57
C VAL A 335 -17.88 37.01 -16.62
N LEU A 336 -17.05 37.08 -15.58
CA LEU A 336 -15.89 37.96 -15.51
C LEU A 336 -14.64 37.12 -15.23
N ASP A 337 -13.65 37.24 -16.10
CA ASP A 337 -12.36 36.57 -15.94
C ASP A 337 -11.21 37.59 -15.95
N LEU A 338 -10.52 37.67 -14.82
CA LEU A 338 -9.35 38.52 -14.59
C LEU A 338 -8.13 37.67 -14.20
N SER A 339 -8.15 36.37 -14.47
CA SER A 339 -7.08 35.46 -14.08
C SER A 339 -5.74 35.80 -14.73
N TYR A 340 -4.64 35.39 -14.09
CA TYR A 340 -3.28 35.61 -14.59
C TYR A 340 -2.99 37.08 -14.90
N ASN A 341 -3.27 37.94 -13.93
CA ASN A 341 -2.92 39.36 -13.93
C ASN A 341 -2.08 39.69 -12.69
N PHE A 342 -1.92 40.98 -12.40
CA PHE A 342 -1.15 41.49 -11.26
C PHE A 342 -2.05 42.29 -10.30
N VAL A 343 -3.32 41.92 -10.19
CA VAL A 343 -4.27 42.61 -9.30
C VAL A 343 -3.97 42.26 -7.84
N GLU A 344 -3.52 43.25 -7.07
CA GLU A 344 -3.19 43.06 -5.65
C GLU A 344 -4.40 43.29 -4.74
N ILE A 345 -5.24 44.28 -5.06
CA ILE A 345 -6.31 44.74 -4.17
C ILE A 345 -7.68 44.30 -4.70
N LEU A 346 -8.39 43.51 -3.90
CA LEU A 346 -9.80 43.16 -4.10
C LEU A 346 -10.64 43.68 -2.93
N LYS A 347 -11.65 44.51 -3.21
CA LYS A 347 -12.58 45.05 -2.20
C LYS A 347 -14.04 44.76 -2.57
N PRO A 348 -14.94 44.54 -1.59
CA PRO A 348 -16.33 44.18 -1.86
C PRO A 348 -17.07 45.15 -2.80
N PHE A 349 -16.90 46.47 -2.61
CA PHE A 349 -17.58 47.48 -3.42
C PHE A 349 -17.18 47.50 -4.90
N MET A 350 -16.04 46.90 -5.26
CA MET A 350 -15.56 46.83 -6.64
C MET A 350 -16.37 45.85 -7.49
N ILE A 351 -17.07 44.92 -6.84
CA ILE A 351 -17.86 43.87 -7.52
C ILE A 351 -19.34 43.85 -7.13
N SER A 352 -19.72 44.48 -6.02
CA SER A 352 -21.07 44.40 -5.46
C SER A 352 -22.20 44.88 -6.39
N CYS A 353 -21.89 45.70 -7.41
CA CYS A 353 -22.88 46.17 -8.38
C CYS A 353 -23.29 45.11 -9.43
N MET A 354 -22.47 44.08 -9.66
CA MET A 354 -22.67 43.08 -10.73
C MET A 354 -23.67 41.99 -10.31
N LYS A 355 -24.94 42.36 -10.19
CA LYS A 355 -25.98 41.48 -9.61
C LYS A 355 -26.28 40.21 -10.42
N GLN A 356 -25.96 40.15 -11.71
CA GLN A 356 -26.21 39.00 -12.58
C GLN A 356 -25.00 38.05 -12.70
N LEU A 357 -23.88 38.35 -12.04
CA LEU A 357 -22.64 37.61 -12.20
C LEU A 357 -22.80 36.17 -11.68
N LYS A 358 -22.49 35.20 -12.54
CA LYS A 358 -22.56 33.76 -12.25
C LYS A 358 -21.21 33.12 -12.04
N LYS A 359 -20.20 33.59 -12.77
CA LYS A 359 -18.83 33.07 -12.72
C LYS A 359 -17.86 34.23 -12.58
N PHE A 360 -17.01 34.14 -11.56
CA PHE A 360 -15.94 35.10 -11.34
C PHE A 360 -14.61 34.38 -11.19
N SER A 361 -13.61 34.80 -11.96
CA SER A 361 -12.25 34.27 -11.90
C SER A 361 -11.25 35.38 -11.62
N ILE A 362 -10.44 35.16 -10.58
CA ILE A 362 -9.32 36.02 -10.19
C ILE A 362 -8.06 35.19 -9.92
N ASP A 363 -8.01 33.96 -10.44
CA ASP A 363 -6.89 33.03 -10.31
C ASP A 363 -5.55 33.67 -10.66
N SER A 364 -4.47 33.22 -10.02
CA SER A 364 -3.10 33.65 -10.34
C SER A 364 -2.92 35.17 -10.31
N ASN A 365 -3.57 35.85 -9.38
CA ASN A 365 -3.31 37.25 -9.05
C ASN A 365 -2.61 37.35 -7.69
N PRO A 366 -1.70 38.33 -7.48
CA PRO A 366 -0.97 38.52 -6.23
C PRO A 366 -1.84 39.21 -5.15
N ILE A 367 -3.06 38.73 -4.94
CA ILE A 367 -4.01 39.35 -3.99
C ILE A 367 -3.40 39.37 -2.59
N ASP A 368 -3.48 40.52 -1.91
CA ASP A 368 -2.94 40.71 -0.56
C ASP A 368 -3.93 40.28 0.53
N ARG A 369 -5.22 40.50 0.30
CA ARG A 369 -6.27 40.23 1.27
C ARG A 369 -7.61 39.95 0.63
N VAL A 370 -8.27 38.89 1.08
CA VAL A 370 -9.70 38.65 0.82
C VAL A 370 -10.47 39.02 2.07
N ARG A 371 -11.28 40.09 1.97
CA ARG A 371 -12.03 40.65 3.09
C ARG A 371 -13.36 39.93 3.31
N ASP A 372 -13.88 40.02 4.52
CA ASP A 372 -15.20 39.55 4.89
C ASP A 372 -16.27 40.06 3.92
N ASN A 373 -17.19 39.16 3.54
CA ASN A 373 -18.34 39.49 2.71
C ASN A 373 -17.98 40.05 1.32
N THR A 374 -16.76 39.81 0.81
CA THR A 374 -16.36 40.25 -0.54
C THR A 374 -17.34 39.78 -1.61
N PHE A 375 -17.90 38.57 -1.47
CA PHE A 375 -18.79 37.96 -2.46
C PHE A 375 -20.27 37.90 -2.03
N SER A 376 -20.65 38.47 -0.89
CA SER A 376 -22.00 38.30 -0.31
C SER A 376 -23.10 38.97 -1.13
N ASP A 377 -22.76 40.07 -1.81
CA ASP A 377 -23.69 40.91 -2.56
C ASP A 377 -23.97 40.40 -3.99
N LEU A 378 -23.49 39.21 -4.34
CA LEU A 378 -23.61 38.58 -5.65
C LEU A 378 -24.64 37.42 -5.60
N PRO A 379 -25.94 37.69 -5.82
CA PRO A 379 -27.01 36.74 -5.55
C PRO A 379 -27.04 35.52 -6.49
N PHE A 380 -26.36 35.59 -7.64
CA PHE A 380 -26.30 34.51 -8.63
C PHE A 380 -24.90 33.94 -8.83
N LEU A 381 -23.91 34.31 -8.00
CA LEU A 381 -22.55 33.80 -8.13
C LEU A 381 -22.51 32.31 -7.80
N HIS A 382 -22.36 31.47 -8.82
CA HIS A 382 -22.34 30.02 -8.68
C HIS A 382 -20.94 29.43 -8.67
N GLU A 383 -20.00 30.04 -9.42
CA GLU A 383 -18.63 29.59 -9.54
C GLU A 383 -17.65 30.71 -9.21
N LEU A 384 -16.74 30.44 -8.27
CA LEU A 384 -15.65 31.33 -7.91
C LEU A 384 -14.31 30.62 -8.09
N TYR A 385 -13.41 31.27 -8.83
CA TYR A 385 -12.04 30.82 -9.04
C TYR A 385 -11.08 31.81 -8.37
N ILE A 386 -10.43 31.34 -7.31
CA ILE A 386 -9.43 32.08 -6.53
C ILE A 386 -8.29 31.13 -6.11
N SER A 387 -7.62 30.58 -7.10
CA SER A 387 -6.53 29.60 -7.01
C SER A 387 -5.17 30.23 -7.36
N HIS A 388 -4.08 29.57 -6.97
CA HIS A 388 -2.71 29.92 -7.37
C HIS A 388 -2.24 31.32 -6.94
N ILE A 389 -2.74 31.85 -5.81
CA ILE A 389 -2.25 33.13 -5.27
C ILE A 389 -0.85 32.90 -4.67
N LYS A 390 0.16 33.46 -5.33
CA LYS A 390 1.58 33.38 -4.93
C LYS A 390 2.01 34.59 -4.09
N ASN A 391 1.18 34.97 -3.15
CA ASN A 391 1.50 36.02 -2.18
C ASN A 391 1.58 35.38 -0.78
N GLU A 392 2.79 35.27 -0.24
CA GLU A 392 3.02 34.68 1.10
C GLU A 392 2.39 35.51 2.23
N LEU A 393 2.04 36.77 1.96
CA LEU A 393 1.36 37.67 2.88
C LEU A 393 -0.16 37.70 2.69
N LEU A 394 -0.72 36.76 1.91
CA LEU A 394 -2.17 36.67 1.69
C LEU A 394 -2.90 36.51 3.03
N VAL A 395 -3.75 37.47 3.36
CA VAL A 395 -4.63 37.42 4.52
C VAL A 395 -6.05 37.07 4.09
N ILE A 396 -6.65 36.10 4.76
CA ILE A 396 -8.03 35.71 4.50
C ILE A 396 -8.84 35.92 5.77
N GLU A 397 -9.81 36.82 5.71
CA GLU A 397 -10.69 37.09 6.84
C GLU A 397 -11.74 35.96 6.99
N PRO A 398 -12.27 35.72 8.21
CA PRO A 398 -13.07 34.52 8.52
C PRO A 398 -14.33 34.32 7.67
N MET A 399 -14.93 35.40 7.18
CA MET A 399 -16.14 35.42 6.34
C MET A 399 -15.82 35.81 4.89
N ALA A 400 -14.56 35.66 4.45
CA ALA A 400 -14.11 36.04 3.12
C ALA A 400 -14.97 35.45 1.98
N PHE A 401 -15.37 34.18 2.12
CA PHE A 401 -16.18 33.46 1.13
C PHE A 401 -17.69 33.44 1.45
N ASN A 402 -18.16 34.24 2.40
CA ASN A 402 -19.60 34.29 2.72
C ASN A 402 -20.43 34.56 1.46
N SER A 403 -21.18 33.55 1.03
CA SER A 403 -22.02 33.60 -0.16
C SER A 403 -23.09 32.51 -0.10
N SER A 404 -24.35 32.93 -0.18
CA SER A 404 -25.48 32.01 -0.19
C SER A 404 -25.72 31.35 -1.55
N SER A 405 -25.16 31.90 -2.62
CA SER A 405 -25.36 31.45 -4.01
C SER A 405 -24.26 30.51 -4.51
N LEU A 406 -23.10 30.54 -3.84
CA LEU A 406 -21.90 29.83 -4.27
C LEU A 406 -22.08 28.31 -4.21
N SER A 407 -21.84 27.67 -5.35
CA SER A 407 -21.99 26.22 -5.52
C SER A 407 -20.65 25.52 -5.79
N THR A 408 -19.71 26.22 -6.44
CA THR A 408 -18.40 25.70 -6.82
C THR A 408 -17.33 26.72 -6.42
N LEU A 409 -16.35 26.26 -5.63
CA LEU A 409 -15.21 27.06 -5.21
C LEU A 409 -13.92 26.37 -5.62
N HIS A 410 -13.14 27.06 -6.45
CA HIS A 410 -11.76 26.69 -6.74
C HIS A 410 -10.81 27.48 -5.85
N PHE A 411 -10.24 26.81 -4.86
CA PHE A 411 -9.34 27.40 -3.87
C PHE A 411 -8.07 26.55 -3.74
N ALA A 412 -7.45 26.27 -4.89
CA ALA A 412 -6.29 25.40 -5.02
C ALA A 412 -4.96 26.18 -4.93
N SER A 413 -3.89 25.47 -4.55
CA SER A 413 -2.49 25.90 -4.63
C SER A 413 -2.23 27.30 -4.06
N GLN A 414 -2.76 27.57 -2.87
CA GLN A 414 -2.52 28.82 -2.16
C GLN A 414 -1.18 28.78 -1.43
N ALA A 415 -0.40 29.86 -1.52
CA ALA A 415 0.81 30.05 -0.72
C ALA A 415 0.47 30.52 0.71
N LEU A 416 -0.44 29.82 1.39
CA LEU A 416 -0.91 30.18 2.74
C LEU A 416 -0.15 29.45 3.84
N ASP A 417 0.16 30.18 4.91
CA ASP A 417 0.39 29.58 6.22
C ASP A 417 -0.97 29.23 6.85
N TRP A 418 -1.40 27.99 6.65
CA TRP A 418 -2.69 27.51 7.15
C TRP A 418 -2.84 27.52 8.67
N VAL A 419 -1.73 27.65 9.43
CA VAL A 419 -1.78 27.81 10.89
C VAL A 419 -2.40 29.16 11.29
N ALA A 420 -2.22 30.19 10.46
CA ALA A 420 -2.74 31.52 10.69
C ALA A 420 -4.16 31.75 10.14
N VAL A 421 -4.70 30.78 9.37
CA VAL A 421 -6.01 30.89 8.72
C VAL A 421 -7.11 30.44 9.70
N ASP A 422 -8.19 31.22 9.79
CA ASP A 422 -9.40 30.78 10.50
C ASP A 422 -10.06 29.64 9.72
N LEU A 423 -10.02 28.42 10.26
CA LEU A 423 -10.55 27.23 9.60
C LEU A 423 -12.08 27.25 9.42
N ARG A 424 -12.80 28.21 10.00
CA ARG A 424 -14.25 28.39 9.75
C ARG A 424 -14.54 29.06 8.40
N LEU A 425 -13.51 29.33 7.60
CA LEU A 425 -13.54 30.01 6.31
C LEU A 425 -14.70 29.62 5.37
N PHE A 426 -15.10 28.34 5.34
CA PHE A 426 -16.18 27.85 4.47
C PHE A 426 -17.53 27.68 5.17
N SER A 427 -17.64 28.03 6.45
CA SER A 427 -18.88 27.84 7.24
C SER A 427 -20.06 28.63 6.71
N PHE A 428 -19.80 29.73 5.99
CA PHE A 428 -20.80 30.63 5.44
C PHE A 428 -21.10 30.37 3.95
N CYS A 429 -20.81 29.16 3.46
CA CYS A 429 -21.09 28.70 2.10
C CYS A 429 -22.11 27.53 2.11
N PRO A 430 -23.39 27.74 2.49
CA PRO A 430 -24.33 26.65 2.79
C PRO A 430 -24.71 25.80 1.57
N ASN A 431 -24.59 26.35 0.36
CA ASN A 431 -24.94 25.69 -0.89
C ASN A 431 -23.73 25.13 -1.66
N LEU A 432 -22.54 25.15 -1.03
CA LEU A 432 -21.33 24.65 -1.66
C LEU A 432 -21.44 23.14 -1.92
N ASN A 433 -21.23 22.79 -3.18
CA ASN A 433 -21.40 21.44 -3.71
C ASN A 433 -20.07 20.87 -4.24
N THR A 434 -19.24 21.74 -4.81
CA THR A 434 -17.96 21.38 -5.41
C THR A 434 -16.86 22.23 -4.78
N LEU A 435 -15.86 21.58 -4.21
CA LEU A 435 -14.73 22.24 -3.56
C LEU A 435 -13.41 21.66 -4.04
N PHE A 436 -12.58 22.54 -4.61
CA PHE A 436 -11.22 22.22 -5.03
C PHE A 436 -10.20 22.81 -4.05
N LEU A 437 -9.40 21.94 -3.43
CA LEU A 437 -8.36 22.31 -2.47
C LEU A 437 -6.99 21.72 -2.86
N GLU A 438 -6.81 21.24 -4.10
CA GLU A 438 -5.56 20.62 -4.51
C GLU A 438 -4.35 21.55 -4.34
N GLY A 439 -3.20 20.96 -4.00
CA GLY A 439 -1.93 21.70 -3.88
C GLY A 439 -1.78 22.59 -2.63
N ASN A 440 -2.79 22.68 -1.76
CA ASN A 440 -2.66 23.33 -0.45
C ASN A 440 -1.93 22.45 0.57
N SER A 441 -1.12 23.01 1.46
CA SER A 441 -0.39 22.20 2.44
C SER A 441 -1.19 21.91 3.71
N PHE A 442 -1.76 20.71 3.82
CA PHE A 442 -2.46 20.19 5.01
C PHE A 442 -1.67 19.11 5.76
N ALA A 443 -0.35 19.03 5.56
CA ALA A 443 0.48 17.97 6.14
C ALA A 443 0.46 17.92 7.68
N PHE A 444 0.14 19.04 8.34
CA PHE A 444 0.07 19.16 9.81
C PHE A 444 -1.36 19.23 10.36
N PHE A 445 -2.39 19.09 9.52
CA PHE A 445 -3.78 19.16 9.97
C PHE A 445 -4.15 17.96 10.84
N THR A 446 -4.84 18.24 11.92
CA THR A 446 -5.48 17.27 12.81
C THR A 446 -6.90 16.92 12.33
N GLU A 447 -7.52 15.92 12.96
CA GLU A 447 -8.92 15.57 12.70
C GLU A 447 -9.88 16.73 13.05
N ASP A 448 -9.57 17.51 14.10
CA ASP A 448 -10.37 18.65 14.52
C ASP A 448 -10.25 19.83 13.55
N ASP A 449 -9.07 20.03 12.95
CA ASP A 449 -8.86 21.05 11.92
C ASP A 449 -9.73 20.76 10.70
N PHE A 450 -9.71 19.51 10.21
CA PHE A 450 -10.59 19.09 9.11
C PHE A 450 -12.07 19.15 9.48
N ASN A 451 -12.43 18.81 10.72
CA ASN A 451 -13.81 18.90 11.18
C ASN A 451 -14.32 20.34 11.18
N THR A 452 -13.48 21.29 11.60
CA THR A 452 -13.80 22.73 11.54
C THR A 452 -13.92 23.22 10.09
N LEU A 453 -12.99 22.81 9.22
CA LEU A 453 -12.93 23.26 7.82
C LEU A 453 -14.04 22.69 6.94
N LEU A 454 -14.29 21.37 7.02
CA LEU A 454 -15.17 20.66 6.11
C LEU A 454 -16.53 20.28 6.72
N GLY A 455 -16.65 20.23 8.05
CA GLY A 455 -17.87 19.80 8.73
C GLY A 455 -19.13 20.61 8.38
N PRO A 456 -19.05 21.94 8.20
CA PRO A 456 -20.20 22.73 7.76
C PRO A 456 -20.75 22.34 6.37
N LEU A 457 -19.91 21.74 5.51
CA LEU A 457 -20.15 21.58 4.08
C LEU A 457 -20.94 20.31 3.71
N LYS A 458 -22.09 20.12 4.35
CA LYS A 458 -22.92 18.88 4.25
C LYS A 458 -23.50 18.62 2.85
N ASN A 459 -23.47 19.60 1.96
CA ASN A 459 -23.99 19.50 0.60
C ASN A 459 -22.94 19.10 -0.45
N LEU A 460 -21.68 18.91 -0.05
CA LEU A 460 -20.61 18.54 -0.99
C LEU A 460 -20.92 17.23 -1.72
N THR A 461 -20.83 17.28 -3.05
CA THR A 461 -20.82 16.11 -3.94
C THR A 461 -19.45 15.87 -4.58
N PHE A 462 -18.60 16.89 -4.67
CA PHE A 462 -17.26 16.77 -5.24
C PHE A 462 -16.25 17.43 -4.30
N LEU A 463 -15.26 16.64 -3.87
CA LEU A 463 -14.16 17.12 -3.04
C LEU A 463 -12.84 16.57 -3.60
N THR A 464 -11.88 17.48 -3.78
CA THR A 464 -10.50 17.12 -4.09
C THR A 464 -9.53 17.73 -3.07
N LEU A 465 -8.68 16.86 -2.54
CA LEU A 465 -7.57 17.14 -1.64
C LEU A 465 -6.27 16.61 -2.28
N GLU A 466 -6.19 16.58 -3.61
CA GLU A 466 -5.03 16.08 -4.34
C GLU A 466 -3.77 16.87 -3.98
N ASN A 467 -2.65 16.18 -3.76
CA ASN A 467 -1.36 16.82 -3.50
C ASN A 467 -1.42 17.82 -2.32
N THR A 468 -2.10 17.45 -1.23
CA THR A 468 -2.21 18.28 -0.04
C THR A 468 -1.29 17.86 1.12
N GLY A 469 -0.59 16.74 0.95
CA GLY A 469 0.34 16.21 1.93
C GLY A 469 -0.32 15.50 3.12
N ILE A 470 -1.63 15.28 3.09
CA ILE A 470 -2.35 14.57 4.16
C ILE A 470 -1.82 13.14 4.33
N ALA A 471 -1.71 12.71 5.59
CA ALA A 471 -1.20 11.37 5.96
C ALA A 471 -2.30 10.36 6.29
N PHE A 472 -3.56 10.82 6.44
CA PHE A 472 -4.72 10.01 6.78
C PHE A 472 -5.96 10.53 6.05
N LEU A 473 -7.02 9.72 6.01
CA LEU A 473 -8.34 10.14 5.53
C LEU A 473 -9.16 10.78 6.68
N PRO A 474 -9.53 12.08 6.60
CA PRO A 474 -10.24 12.75 7.69
C PRO A 474 -11.61 12.14 7.99
N ARG A 475 -11.92 11.87 9.26
CA ARG A 475 -13.19 11.22 9.66
C ARG A 475 -14.43 12.01 9.27
N VAL A 476 -14.33 13.35 9.24
CA VAL A 476 -15.43 14.24 8.82
C VAL A 476 -15.99 13.91 7.44
N ILE A 477 -15.13 13.47 6.51
CA ILE A 477 -15.57 13.07 5.16
C ILE A 477 -16.53 11.88 5.29
N SER A 478 -16.12 10.83 6.00
CA SER A 478 -16.97 9.66 6.22
C SER A 478 -18.21 9.94 7.07
N SER A 479 -18.14 10.81 8.09
CA SER A 479 -19.23 10.97 9.05
C SER A 479 -20.27 12.01 8.63
N GLN A 480 -19.89 13.03 7.86
CA GLN A 480 -20.77 14.17 7.55
C GLN A 480 -21.03 14.36 6.05
N LEU A 481 -20.09 14.01 5.17
CA LEU A 481 -20.19 14.28 3.72
C LEU A 481 -20.91 13.15 2.97
N THR A 482 -22.10 12.75 3.42
CA THR A 482 -22.83 11.57 2.90
C THR A 482 -23.34 11.72 1.46
N LYS A 483 -23.43 12.95 0.95
CA LYS A 483 -23.81 13.27 -0.44
C LYS A 483 -22.63 13.17 -1.42
N LEU A 484 -21.41 12.91 -0.94
CA LEU A 484 -20.22 12.91 -1.76
C LEU A 484 -20.32 11.85 -2.88
N LYS A 485 -20.12 12.29 -4.12
CA LYS A 485 -20.11 11.48 -5.35
C LYS A 485 -18.70 11.24 -5.85
N LEU A 486 -17.80 12.22 -5.67
CA LEU A 486 -16.40 12.12 -6.06
C LEU A 486 -15.51 12.55 -4.91
N LEU A 487 -14.54 11.69 -4.59
CA LEU A 487 -13.45 11.99 -3.66
C LEU A 487 -12.10 11.77 -4.36
N ASN A 488 -11.34 12.84 -4.52
CA ASN A 488 -9.95 12.78 -4.98
C ASN A 488 -9.00 13.09 -3.82
N VAL A 489 -8.20 12.11 -3.44
CA VAL A 489 -7.15 12.20 -2.41
C VAL A 489 -5.81 11.68 -2.96
N ALA A 490 -5.62 11.78 -4.28
CA ALA A 490 -4.41 11.35 -4.94
C ALA A 490 -3.19 12.20 -4.56
N LYS A 491 -1.97 11.69 -4.83
CA LYS A 491 -0.70 12.40 -4.59
C LYS A 491 -0.50 12.83 -3.12
N ASN A 492 -1.00 12.04 -2.17
CA ASN A 492 -0.87 12.30 -0.75
C ASN A 492 0.08 11.30 -0.07
N ARG A 493 0.07 11.28 1.27
CA ARG A 493 0.93 10.41 2.09
C ARG A 493 0.10 9.37 2.87
N ILE A 494 -1.09 9.04 2.38
CA ILE A 494 -2.02 8.12 3.05
C ILE A 494 -1.44 6.71 3.05
N ILE A 495 -1.41 6.06 4.21
CA ILE A 495 -0.90 4.68 4.37
C ILE A 495 -2.05 3.68 4.48
N SER A 496 -3.08 4.03 5.25
CA SER A 496 -4.26 3.22 5.49
C SER A 496 -5.42 4.10 5.96
N TRP A 497 -6.59 3.49 6.15
CA TRP A 497 -7.76 4.14 6.73
C TRP A 497 -8.54 3.16 7.60
N PRO A 498 -9.40 3.66 8.51
CA PRO A 498 -10.21 2.82 9.37
C PRO A 498 -11.12 1.86 8.58
N GLU A 499 -11.43 0.71 9.19
CA GLU A 499 -12.39 -0.23 8.62
C GLU A 499 -13.75 0.43 8.41
N ASN A 500 -14.44 0.08 7.32
CA ASN A 500 -15.75 0.61 6.98
C ASN A 500 -15.81 2.15 6.77
N TYR A 501 -14.68 2.83 6.58
CA TYR A 501 -14.63 4.29 6.39
C TYR A 501 -15.59 4.79 5.29
N PHE A 502 -15.69 4.07 4.17
CA PHE A 502 -16.56 4.45 3.04
C PHE A 502 -18.02 3.97 3.17
N LYS A 503 -18.41 3.32 4.27
CA LYS A 503 -19.73 2.68 4.43
C LYS A 503 -20.88 3.67 4.34
N SER A 504 -20.73 4.83 4.96
CA SER A 504 -21.71 5.93 4.99
C SER A 504 -21.74 6.78 3.70
N LEU A 505 -20.70 6.70 2.86
CA LEU A 505 -20.62 7.43 1.59
C LEU A 505 -21.43 6.73 0.49
N THR A 506 -22.74 6.65 0.69
CA THR A 506 -23.68 5.90 -0.16
C THR A 506 -23.84 6.49 -1.55
N SER A 507 -23.53 7.78 -1.73
CA SER A 507 -23.57 8.45 -3.03
C SER A 507 -22.27 8.34 -3.83
N LEU A 508 -21.20 7.81 -3.24
CA LEU A 508 -19.86 7.81 -3.84
C LEU A 508 -19.81 6.96 -5.10
N LYS A 509 -19.29 7.55 -6.18
CA LYS A 509 -19.16 6.98 -7.53
C LYS A 509 -17.72 6.93 -8.01
N THR A 510 -16.90 7.90 -7.62
CA THR A 510 -15.49 8.00 -8.01
C THR A 510 -14.63 8.17 -6.78
N LEU A 511 -13.61 7.32 -6.65
CA LEU A 511 -12.62 7.36 -5.58
C LEU A 511 -11.22 7.22 -6.17
N THR A 512 -10.40 8.26 -6.05
CA THR A 512 -8.98 8.15 -6.40
C THR A 512 -8.09 8.31 -5.17
N LEU A 513 -7.26 7.30 -4.97
CA LEU A 513 -6.23 7.12 -3.94
C LEU A 513 -4.85 6.93 -4.61
N ALA A 514 -4.72 7.29 -5.88
CA ALA A 514 -3.49 7.13 -6.65
C ALA A 514 -2.31 7.88 -6.02
N ILE A 515 -1.09 7.37 -6.23
CA ILE A 515 0.14 8.04 -5.80
C ILE A 515 0.08 8.36 -4.29
N ASN A 516 -0.21 7.36 -3.47
CA ASN A 516 -0.17 7.43 -2.01
C ASN A 516 0.91 6.49 -1.45
N ARG A 517 0.86 6.19 -0.15
CA ARG A 517 1.78 5.27 0.52
C ARG A 517 1.07 3.98 0.95
N ILE A 518 0.04 3.58 0.23
CA ILE A 518 -0.77 2.41 0.54
C ILE A 518 0.01 1.15 0.17
N SER A 519 0.48 0.41 1.15
CA SER A 519 1.28 -0.80 0.93
C SER A 519 0.45 -2.08 1.04
N VAL A 520 -0.52 -2.11 1.95
CA VAL A 520 -1.40 -3.26 2.21
C VAL A 520 -2.82 -2.74 2.27
N VAL A 521 -3.72 -3.46 1.61
CA VAL A 521 -5.16 -3.21 1.67
C VAL A 521 -5.77 -4.39 2.43
N THR A 522 -6.71 -4.15 3.33
CA THR A 522 -7.45 -5.20 4.04
C THR A 522 -8.85 -5.37 3.46
N GLN A 523 -9.45 -6.55 3.64
CA GLN A 523 -10.80 -6.84 3.12
C GLN A 523 -11.87 -5.88 3.69
N ALA A 524 -11.68 -5.40 4.91
CA ALA A 524 -12.56 -4.42 5.56
C ALA A 524 -12.45 -3.00 4.98
N SER A 525 -11.36 -2.69 4.27
CA SER A 525 -11.16 -1.40 3.59
C SER A 525 -12.03 -1.25 2.34
N PHE A 526 -12.29 -2.34 1.62
CA PHE A 526 -13.09 -2.37 0.38
C PHE A 526 -14.12 -3.50 0.43
N PRO A 527 -15.25 -3.29 1.14
CA PRO A 527 -16.34 -4.26 1.12
C PRO A 527 -16.99 -4.33 -0.28
N GLU A 528 -17.54 -5.50 -0.64
CA GLU A 528 -18.10 -5.77 -1.98
C GLU A 528 -19.17 -4.75 -2.41
N ASN A 529 -20.04 -4.34 -1.48
CA ASN A 529 -21.08 -3.35 -1.74
C ASN A 529 -20.54 -1.97 -2.14
N LEU A 530 -19.33 -1.61 -1.69
CA LEU A 530 -18.65 -0.39 -2.10
C LEU A 530 -18.13 -0.53 -3.54
N ILE A 531 -17.43 -1.63 -3.83
CA ILE A 531 -16.80 -1.86 -5.15
C ILE A 531 -17.85 -1.89 -6.27
N VAL A 532 -18.97 -2.58 -6.05
CA VAL A 532 -20.06 -2.68 -7.04
C VAL A 532 -20.74 -1.33 -7.30
N ARG A 533 -20.70 -0.42 -6.33
CA ARG A 533 -21.36 0.91 -6.43
C ARG A 533 -20.49 1.96 -7.13
N LEU A 534 -19.17 1.84 -7.01
CA LEU A 534 -18.19 2.75 -7.59
C LEU A 534 -18.06 2.49 -9.09
N HIS A 535 -18.17 3.56 -9.89
CA HIS A 535 -17.92 3.53 -11.32
C HIS A 535 -16.42 3.64 -11.64
N SER A 536 -15.66 4.33 -10.78
CA SER A 536 -14.22 4.53 -10.95
C SER A 536 -13.51 4.45 -9.59
N ILE A 537 -12.46 3.64 -9.56
CA ILE A 537 -11.57 3.38 -8.42
C ILE A 537 -10.15 3.41 -8.94
N ASP A 538 -9.32 4.27 -8.34
CA ASP A 538 -7.92 4.38 -8.72
C ASP A 538 -7.02 4.23 -7.49
N LEU A 539 -6.18 3.20 -7.48
CA LEU A 539 -5.11 2.99 -6.50
C LEU A 539 -3.74 2.85 -7.19
N SER A 540 -3.63 3.32 -8.44
CA SER A 540 -2.40 3.27 -9.21
C SER A 540 -1.22 3.93 -8.48
N VAL A 541 -0.01 3.48 -8.81
CA VAL A 541 1.24 4.08 -8.29
C VAL A 541 1.32 4.10 -6.75
N ASN A 542 0.75 3.09 -6.09
CA ASN A 542 0.93 2.86 -4.66
C ASN A 542 2.03 1.80 -4.40
N PRO A 543 2.77 1.88 -3.28
CA PRO A 543 3.88 0.99 -2.99
C PRO A 543 3.43 -0.37 -2.45
N PHE A 544 2.68 -1.14 -3.26
CA PHE A 544 2.10 -2.41 -2.84
C PHE A 544 3.15 -3.42 -2.37
N VAL A 545 2.92 -4.00 -1.19
CA VAL A 545 3.66 -5.14 -0.67
C VAL A 545 2.95 -6.39 -1.17
N CYS A 546 3.48 -6.98 -2.23
CA CYS A 546 3.01 -8.23 -2.80
C CYS A 546 3.43 -9.38 -1.88
N SER A 547 2.71 -9.56 -0.77
CA SER A 547 2.77 -10.72 0.11
C SER A 547 1.47 -11.54 -0.02
N CYS A 548 1.37 -12.63 0.74
CA CYS A 548 0.13 -13.39 0.85
C CYS A 548 -1.05 -12.57 1.40
N ASP A 549 -0.77 -11.50 2.14
CA ASP A 549 -1.79 -10.59 2.67
C ASP A 549 -2.44 -9.74 1.57
N LEU A 550 -1.76 -9.53 0.45
CA LEU A 550 -2.31 -8.79 -0.70
C LEU A 550 -3.05 -9.72 -1.69
N LEU A 551 -2.95 -11.04 -1.54
CA LEU A 551 -3.52 -12.00 -2.49
C LEU A 551 -5.04 -11.83 -2.67
N TRP A 552 -5.77 -11.54 -1.58
CA TRP A 552 -7.20 -11.29 -1.64
C TRP A 552 -7.50 -10.03 -2.49
N PHE A 553 -6.71 -8.97 -2.33
CA PHE A 553 -6.88 -7.70 -3.04
C PHE A 553 -6.63 -7.90 -4.53
N ILE A 554 -5.53 -8.59 -4.90
CA ILE A 554 -5.22 -8.91 -6.29
C ILE A 554 -6.39 -9.67 -6.93
N SER A 555 -6.85 -10.73 -6.28
CA SER A 555 -7.94 -11.58 -6.78
C SER A 555 -9.26 -10.80 -6.93
N MET A 556 -9.54 -9.92 -5.97
CA MET A 556 -10.72 -9.06 -5.97
C MET A 556 -10.68 -8.05 -7.12
N VAL A 557 -9.57 -7.33 -7.28
CA VAL A 557 -9.40 -6.33 -8.35
C VAL A 557 -9.47 -7.00 -9.72
N ASP A 558 -8.79 -8.14 -9.90
CA ASP A 558 -8.84 -8.93 -11.14
C ASP A 558 -10.29 -9.31 -11.53
N TYR A 559 -11.08 -9.76 -10.56
CA TYR A 559 -12.46 -10.17 -10.78
C TYR A 559 -13.36 -8.98 -11.13
N TYR A 560 -13.32 -7.91 -10.34
CA TYR A 560 -14.19 -6.75 -10.54
C TYR A 560 -13.79 -5.90 -11.74
N HIS A 561 -12.51 -5.73 -12.02
CA HIS A 561 -12.06 -5.02 -13.21
C HIS A 561 -12.55 -5.72 -14.49
N LYS A 562 -12.50 -7.06 -14.56
CA LYS A 562 -13.04 -7.83 -15.70
C LYS A 562 -14.56 -7.73 -15.81
N LYS A 563 -15.27 -7.61 -14.70
CA LYS A 563 -16.73 -7.58 -14.66
C LYS A 563 -17.33 -6.18 -14.87
N LEU A 564 -16.69 -5.15 -14.34
CA LEU A 564 -17.23 -3.79 -14.23
C LEU A 564 -16.36 -2.71 -14.89
N HIS A 565 -15.11 -3.01 -15.23
CA HIS A 565 -14.14 -2.03 -15.76
C HIS A 565 -13.98 -0.77 -14.88
N ASN A 566 -14.19 -0.91 -13.56
CA ASN A 566 -14.23 0.22 -12.62
C ASN A 566 -12.88 0.53 -11.96
N PHE A 567 -11.84 -0.26 -12.19
CA PHE A 567 -10.48 0.05 -11.73
C PHE A 567 -9.69 0.74 -12.84
N GLU A 568 -9.36 2.01 -12.65
CA GLU A 568 -8.59 2.81 -13.62
C GLU A 568 -7.13 2.38 -13.63
N TYR A 569 -6.47 2.43 -14.80
CA TYR A 569 -5.05 2.09 -15.01
C TYR A 569 -4.60 0.67 -14.63
N TYR A 570 -5.53 -0.21 -14.22
CA TYR A 570 -5.24 -1.62 -13.96
C TYR A 570 -5.13 -2.42 -15.27
N PRO A 571 -4.17 -3.35 -15.41
CA PRO A 571 -3.14 -3.74 -14.44
C PRO A 571 -1.82 -2.98 -14.55
N GLU A 572 -1.69 -2.05 -15.50
CA GLU A 572 -0.41 -1.46 -15.90
C GLU A 572 0.27 -0.67 -14.77
N ASP A 573 -0.46 0.18 -14.06
CA ASP A 573 0.12 1.05 -13.02
C ASP A 573 -0.03 0.49 -11.59
N TYR A 574 -0.43 -0.78 -11.48
CA TYR A 574 -0.54 -1.50 -10.21
C TYR A 574 0.68 -2.39 -10.03
N LEU A 575 1.75 -1.82 -9.49
CA LEU A 575 3.06 -2.46 -9.41
C LEU A 575 3.44 -2.85 -7.98
N CYS A 576 4.07 -4.02 -7.83
CA CYS A 576 4.70 -4.43 -6.58
C CYS A 576 5.91 -3.54 -6.28
N LYS A 577 5.96 -2.99 -5.06
CA LYS A 577 7.16 -2.34 -4.53
C LYS A 577 8.03 -3.31 -3.74
N TRP A 578 7.41 -4.20 -2.99
CA TRP A 578 8.07 -5.24 -2.20
C TRP A 578 7.38 -6.60 -2.41
N PRO A 579 8.09 -7.73 -2.25
CA PRO A 579 9.54 -7.86 -2.03
C PRO A 579 10.37 -7.47 -3.26
N ILE A 580 11.69 -7.26 -3.08
CA ILE A 580 12.64 -6.86 -4.15
C ILE A 580 12.53 -7.76 -5.39
N ARG A 581 12.30 -9.07 -5.21
CA ARG A 581 12.14 -10.03 -6.31
C ARG A 581 11.02 -9.66 -7.30
N TRP A 582 9.98 -8.97 -6.83
CA TRP A 582 8.83 -8.57 -7.63
C TRP A 582 8.76 -7.07 -7.87
N GLN A 583 9.77 -6.31 -7.45
CA GLN A 583 9.78 -4.87 -7.60
C GLN A 583 9.57 -4.46 -9.07
N GLY A 584 8.60 -3.58 -9.31
CA GLY A 584 8.22 -3.08 -10.64
C GLY A 584 7.42 -4.07 -11.49
N LYS A 585 7.06 -5.26 -10.97
CA LYS A 585 6.15 -6.19 -11.66
C LYS A 585 4.71 -5.86 -11.32
N GLN A 586 3.80 -6.02 -12.29
CA GLN A 586 2.36 -5.87 -12.10
C GLN A 586 1.86 -6.85 -11.03
N ILE A 587 1.00 -6.39 -10.12
CA ILE A 587 0.43 -7.23 -9.05
C ILE A 587 -0.37 -8.41 -9.62
N ALA A 588 -1.05 -8.20 -10.76
CA ALA A 588 -1.82 -9.21 -11.49
C ALA A 588 -0.94 -10.36 -12.02
N ARG A 589 0.35 -10.09 -12.28
CA ARG A 589 1.34 -11.06 -12.75
C ARG A 589 2.30 -11.51 -11.65
N SER A 590 2.06 -11.11 -10.41
CA SER A 590 2.88 -11.56 -9.29
C SER A 590 2.71 -13.07 -9.11
N TYR A 591 3.80 -13.78 -8.81
CA TYR A 591 3.76 -15.23 -8.57
C TYR A 591 3.17 -15.59 -7.20
N VAL A 592 2.61 -14.61 -6.47
CA VAL A 592 1.83 -14.84 -5.25
C VAL A 592 0.56 -15.56 -5.66
N THR A 593 0.57 -16.87 -5.52
CA THR A 593 -0.60 -17.71 -5.74
C THR A 593 -1.06 -18.28 -4.41
N ALA A 594 -2.33 -18.71 -4.35
CA ALA A 594 -2.83 -19.46 -3.20
C ALA A 594 -1.93 -20.67 -2.87
N LYS A 595 -1.42 -21.36 -3.90
CA LYS A 595 -0.46 -22.47 -3.76
C LYS A 595 0.85 -22.04 -3.09
N TYR A 596 1.44 -20.94 -3.55
CA TYR A 596 2.64 -20.37 -2.94
C TYR A 596 2.42 -20.06 -1.47
N CYS A 597 1.31 -19.37 -1.15
CA CYS A 597 0.99 -18.96 0.22
C CYS A 597 0.74 -20.14 1.16
N ILE A 598 0.08 -21.20 0.68
CA ILE A 598 -0.11 -22.44 1.45
C ILE A 598 1.25 -23.11 1.69
N LEU A 599 2.09 -23.24 0.67
CA LEU A 599 3.38 -23.92 0.77
C LEU A 599 4.35 -23.20 1.71
N THR A 600 4.32 -21.86 1.75
CA THR A 600 5.15 -21.05 2.65
C THR A 600 4.54 -20.84 4.05
N SER A 601 3.30 -21.30 4.28
CA SER A 601 2.64 -21.15 5.58
C SER A 601 3.19 -22.17 6.60
N PRO A 602 3.11 -21.89 7.92
CA PRO A 602 3.44 -22.86 8.95
C PRO A 602 2.66 -24.18 8.82
N VAL A 603 1.42 -24.10 8.33
CA VAL A 603 0.57 -25.27 8.04
C VAL A 603 1.18 -26.10 6.91
N GLY A 604 1.66 -25.46 5.84
CA GLY A 604 2.35 -26.12 4.73
C GLY A 604 3.59 -26.89 5.19
N PHE A 605 4.47 -26.25 5.96
CA PHE A 605 5.62 -26.92 6.55
C PHE A 605 5.23 -28.06 7.51
N GLY A 606 4.19 -27.87 8.31
CA GLY A 606 3.64 -28.90 9.19
C GLY A 606 3.16 -30.14 8.43
N LEU A 607 2.46 -29.96 7.29
CA LEU A 607 2.03 -31.05 6.43
C LEU A 607 3.21 -31.79 5.79
N ILE A 608 4.23 -31.06 5.31
CA ILE A 608 5.45 -31.66 4.74
C ILE A 608 6.23 -32.43 5.80
N ALA A 609 6.36 -31.88 7.02
CA ALA A 609 7.03 -32.55 8.12
C ALA A 609 6.26 -33.81 8.57
N ALA A 610 4.93 -33.73 8.71
CA ALA A 610 4.10 -34.86 9.10
C ALA A 610 4.16 -36.01 8.09
N THR A 611 4.08 -35.70 6.79
CA THR A 611 4.23 -36.70 5.72
C THR A 611 5.63 -37.31 5.72
N SER A 612 6.68 -36.51 5.93
CA SER A 612 8.06 -37.01 6.04
C SER A 612 8.25 -37.92 7.26
N CYS A 613 7.71 -37.56 8.43
CA CYS A 613 7.75 -38.37 9.64
C CYS A 613 6.98 -39.69 9.48
N LEU A 614 5.84 -39.68 8.80
CA LEU A 614 5.07 -40.90 8.51
C LEU A 614 5.88 -41.85 7.63
N VAL A 615 6.52 -41.33 6.58
CA VAL A 615 7.40 -42.13 5.70
C VAL A 615 8.56 -42.73 6.50
N LEU A 616 9.22 -41.94 7.36
CA LEU A 616 10.30 -42.43 8.22
C LEU A 616 9.82 -43.47 9.23
N PHE A 617 8.63 -43.31 9.81
CA PHE A 617 8.04 -44.27 10.74
C PHE A 617 7.74 -45.61 10.04
N VAL A 618 7.19 -45.57 8.83
CA VAL A 618 6.95 -46.78 8.02
C VAL A 618 8.26 -47.47 7.67
N LEU A 619 9.28 -46.72 7.24
CA LEU A 619 10.61 -47.27 6.96
C LEU A 619 11.25 -47.88 8.21
N PHE A 620 11.19 -47.20 9.35
CA PHE A 620 11.69 -47.72 10.62
C PHE A 620 10.96 -48.99 11.05
N GLY A 621 9.62 -49.01 10.95
CA GLY A 621 8.81 -50.19 11.21
C GLY A 621 9.18 -51.36 10.30
N ALA A 622 9.43 -51.10 9.01
CA ALA A 622 9.88 -52.12 8.06
C ALA A 622 11.27 -52.67 8.42
N VAL A 623 12.22 -51.82 8.82
CA VAL A 623 13.55 -52.23 9.29
C VAL A 623 13.46 -53.07 10.56
N VAL A 624 12.70 -52.61 11.56
CA VAL A 624 12.48 -53.35 12.82
C VAL A 624 11.83 -54.70 12.55
N TYR A 625 10.82 -54.75 11.68
CA TYR A 625 10.17 -56.00 11.30
C TYR A 625 11.14 -56.96 10.61
N ARG A 626 11.94 -56.47 9.66
CA ARG A 626 12.95 -57.25 8.91
C ARG A 626 14.03 -57.84 9.82
N TYR A 627 14.38 -57.17 10.92
CA TYR A 627 15.45 -57.56 11.85
C TYR A 627 14.96 -57.99 13.24
N ARG A 628 13.66 -58.24 13.41
CA ARG A 628 13.03 -58.51 14.73
C ARG A 628 13.69 -59.62 15.55
N TRP A 629 14.22 -60.66 14.90
CA TRP A 629 14.90 -61.77 15.57
C TRP A 629 16.30 -61.40 16.08
N ASN A 630 17.05 -60.61 15.30
CA ASN A 630 18.36 -60.11 15.70
C ASN A 630 18.25 -59.11 16.85
N ILE A 631 17.22 -58.25 16.82
CA ILE A 631 16.96 -57.29 17.91
C ILE A 631 16.63 -58.03 19.22
N ARG A 632 15.78 -59.07 19.16
CA ARG A 632 15.50 -59.92 20.34
C ARG A 632 16.74 -60.60 20.88
N TYR A 633 17.58 -61.16 20.00
CA TYR A 633 18.85 -61.80 20.37
C TYR A 633 19.80 -60.84 21.09
N VAL A 634 20.01 -59.62 20.55
CA VAL A 634 20.84 -58.60 21.20
C VAL A 634 20.24 -58.16 22.54
N GLY A 635 18.91 -58.07 22.64
CA GLY A 635 18.20 -57.80 23.90
C GLY A 635 18.51 -58.83 24.99
N TYR A 636 18.48 -60.12 24.66
CA TYR A 636 18.86 -61.18 25.61
C TYR A 636 20.34 -61.08 26.03
N MET A 637 21.25 -60.81 25.08
CA MET A 637 22.68 -60.67 25.38
C MET A 637 23.01 -59.46 26.26
N LEU A 638 22.32 -58.33 26.07
CA LEU A 638 22.48 -57.14 26.92
C LEU A 638 21.95 -57.35 28.33
N GLN A 639 20.84 -58.09 28.49
CA GLN A 639 20.34 -58.49 29.80
C GLN A 639 21.35 -59.39 30.52
N PHE A 640 21.95 -60.35 29.82
CA PHE A 640 23.01 -61.20 30.35
C PHE A 640 24.22 -60.37 30.83
N GLN A 641 24.67 -59.39 30.05
CA GLN A 641 25.81 -58.53 30.43
C GLN A 641 25.50 -57.60 31.61
N ARG A 642 24.29 -57.04 31.71
CA ARG A 642 23.88 -56.24 32.88
C ARG A 642 23.85 -57.07 34.16
N ARG A 643 23.30 -58.30 34.11
CA ARG A 643 23.28 -59.22 35.26
C ARG A 643 24.69 -59.64 35.68
N ARG A 644 25.62 -59.80 34.74
CA ARG A 644 27.04 -60.06 35.03
C ARG A 644 27.73 -58.92 35.79
N LEU A 645 27.39 -57.67 35.49
CA LEU A 645 27.95 -56.49 36.17
C LEU A 645 27.45 -56.31 37.60
N GLN A 646 26.21 -56.73 37.91
CA GLN A 646 25.69 -56.70 39.27
C GLN A 646 26.37 -57.71 40.22
N ARG A 647 26.89 -58.83 39.70
CA ARG A 647 27.59 -59.87 40.50
C ARG A 647 28.89 -59.43 41.18
N ILE A 648 29.49 -58.31 40.75
CA ILE A 648 30.77 -57.85 41.29
C ILE A 648 30.59 -57.04 42.59
N ASN A 649 29.39 -56.52 42.87
CA ASN A 649 29.16 -55.59 43.98
C ASN A 649 28.62 -56.19 45.29
N ASP A 650 28.13 -57.44 45.31
CA ASP A 650 27.55 -58.06 46.52
C ASP A 650 28.44 -59.17 47.11
N LYS A 651 29.58 -58.80 47.71
CA LYS A 651 30.34 -59.66 48.63
C LYS A 651 30.18 -59.15 50.06
N GLY A 652 29.20 -59.69 50.77
CA GLY A 652 29.04 -59.47 52.21
C GLY A 652 27.91 -60.30 52.78
N ASP A 653 28.19 -61.58 53.10
CA ASP A 653 27.40 -62.39 54.04
C ASP A 653 28.28 -63.55 54.55
N ASN A 654 28.28 -63.78 55.87
CA ASN A 654 29.10 -64.75 56.62
C ASN A 654 28.66 -66.22 56.39
N TYR A 655 28.66 -66.71 55.16
CA TYR A 655 28.50 -68.14 54.87
C TYR A 655 29.85 -68.75 54.51
N HIS A 656 30.14 -69.94 55.05
CA HIS A 656 31.41 -70.63 54.80
C HIS A 656 31.33 -71.51 53.54
N PHE A 657 30.12 -72.00 53.24
CA PHE A 657 29.83 -72.80 52.06
C PHE A 657 28.71 -72.15 51.23
N ASP A 658 28.84 -72.22 49.91
CA ASP A 658 27.82 -71.81 48.96
C ASP A 658 26.72 -72.85 48.83
N LEU A 659 27.06 -74.14 48.95
CA LEU A 659 26.11 -75.26 48.83
C LEU A 659 26.39 -76.36 49.86
N PHE A 660 25.33 -76.89 50.44
CA PHE A 660 25.30 -78.16 51.15
C PHE A 660 24.73 -79.22 50.21
N LEU A 661 25.42 -80.34 49.96
CA LEU A 661 24.87 -81.43 49.13
C LEU A 661 24.46 -82.61 50.00
N SER A 662 23.21 -83.03 49.84
CA SER A 662 22.69 -84.28 50.40
C SER A 662 22.44 -85.28 49.28
N CYS A 663 23.07 -86.45 49.38
CA CYS A 663 22.94 -87.56 48.44
C CYS A 663 23.10 -88.90 49.17
N SER A 664 22.65 -90.00 48.56
CA SER A 664 22.84 -91.35 49.12
C SER A 664 24.25 -91.86 48.83
N GLU A 665 24.76 -92.82 49.62
CA GLU A 665 26.07 -93.43 49.34
C GLU A 665 26.11 -94.11 47.95
N ASP A 666 25.00 -94.71 47.51
CA ASP A 666 24.90 -95.37 46.20
C ASP A 666 25.01 -94.40 45.01
N ASP A 667 24.59 -93.13 45.20
CA ASP A 667 24.62 -92.10 44.15
C ASP A 667 25.89 -91.24 44.19
N PHE A 668 26.70 -91.37 45.24
CA PHE A 668 27.81 -90.45 45.52
C PHE A 668 28.89 -90.48 44.44
N ASP A 669 29.27 -91.66 43.94
CA ASP A 669 30.30 -91.79 42.89
C ASP A 669 29.90 -91.07 41.60
N PHE A 670 28.63 -91.18 41.19
CA PHE A 670 28.10 -90.46 40.02
C PHE A 670 28.14 -88.94 40.22
N ILE A 671 27.73 -88.47 41.40
CA ILE A 671 27.71 -87.04 41.73
C ILE A 671 29.15 -86.50 41.77
N LEU A 672 30.09 -87.29 42.29
CA LEU A 672 31.51 -86.95 42.37
C LEU A 672 32.16 -86.79 40.99
N ASP A 673 31.76 -87.61 40.01
CA ASP A 673 32.36 -87.59 38.67
C ASP A 673 31.69 -86.60 37.71
N GLU A 674 30.35 -86.49 37.71
CA GLU A 674 29.64 -85.63 36.73
C GLU A 674 29.28 -84.24 37.28
N ILE A 675 28.95 -84.13 38.57
CA ILE A 675 28.31 -82.91 39.11
C ILE A 675 29.27 -82.03 39.89
N ILE A 676 30.06 -82.60 40.81
CA ILE A 676 31.01 -81.85 41.64
C ILE A 676 32.04 -81.08 40.77
N PRO A 677 32.66 -81.66 39.73
CA PRO A 677 33.67 -80.93 38.96
C PRO A 677 33.11 -79.69 38.26
N GLN A 678 31.83 -79.74 37.86
CA GLN A 678 31.12 -78.61 37.26
C GLN A 678 30.81 -77.53 38.30
N LEU A 679 30.36 -77.91 39.49
CA LEU A 679 30.02 -76.95 40.56
C LEU A 679 31.27 -76.32 41.22
N GLU A 680 32.32 -77.09 41.48
CA GLU A 680 33.55 -76.59 42.13
C GLU A 680 34.51 -75.93 41.13
N ASN A 681 34.80 -76.53 39.98
CA ASN A 681 35.83 -76.01 39.06
C ASN A 681 35.28 -75.01 38.03
N GLU A 682 34.11 -75.26 37.43
CA GLU A 682 33.54 -74.34 36.43
C GLU A 682 32.76 -73.19 37.08
N MET A 683 31.98 -73.47 38.14
CA MET A 683 31.18 -72.45 38.84
C MET A 683 31.91 -71.80 40.03
N GLY A 684 32.98 -72.41 40.54
CA GLY A 684 33.82 -71.84 41.60
C GLY A 684 33.13 -71.79 42.98
N LEU A 685 32.22 -72.72 43.27
CA LEU A 685 31.43 -72.74 44.51
C LEU A 685 32.16 -73.51 45.61
N ASN A 686 32.07 -73.03 46.85
CA ASN A 686 32.54 -73.77 48.02
C ASN A 686 31.43 -74.72 48.50
N ILE A 687 31.65 -76.03 48.41
CA ILE A 687 30.63 -77.05 48.66
C ILE A 687 30.98 -77.86 49.90
N PHE A 688 30.00 -78.11 50.76
CA PHE A 688 30.11 -79.05 51.86
C PHE A 688 29.32 -80.33 51.56
N ILE A 689 29.96 -81.49 51.72
CA ILE A 689 29.35 -82.80 51.51
C ILE A 689 29.61 -83.69 52.73
N PRO A 690 28.59 -84.15 53.46
CA PRO A 690 28.75 -84.94 54.69
C PRO A 690 29.65 -86.18 54.52
N GLN A 691 29.53 -86.90 53.41
CA GLN A 691 30.29 -88.12 53.11
C GLN A 691 31.78 -87.86 52.86
N ARG A 692 32.12 -86.69 52.30
CA ARG A 692 33.50 -86.29 51.97
C ARG A 692 34.17 -85.55 53.11
N ASP A 693 33.44 -84.62 53.72
CA ASP A 693 33.98 -83.56 54.58
C ASP A 693 33.66 -83.80 56.08
N GLY A 694 32.83 -84.79 56.41
CA GLY A 694 32.37 -85.09 57.78
C GLY A 694 33.31 -86.01 58.57
N ILE A 695 34.13 -85.44 59.46
CA ILE A 695 35.01 -86.23 60.34
C ILE A 695 34.45 -86.28 61.78
N GLY A 696 34.16 -87.49 62.27
CA GLY A 696 34.21 -87.83 63.71
C GLY A 696 32.98 -87.60 64.59
N ASN A 697 32.04 -86.71 64.26
CA ASN A 697 30.78 -86.51 65.00
C ASN A 697 29.60 -86.37 64.01
N LYS A 698 28.87 -87.47 63.77
CA LYS A 698 27.97 -87.61 62.60
C LYS A 698 26.74 -86.70 62.56
N ILE A 699 26.25 -86.13 63.67
CA ILE A 699 24.98 -85.38 63.67
C ILE A 699 25.20 -83.87 63.82
N ASP A 700 25.89 -83.41 64.88
CA ASP A 700 26.11 -81.98 65.12
C ASP A 700 26.95 -81.31 64.01
N GLY A 701 27.84 -82.07 63.37
CA GLY A 701 28.60 -81.59 62.21
C GLY A 701 27.73 -81.33 60.98
N ILE A 702 26.70 -82.14 60.77
CA ILE A 702 25.75 -81.96 59.65
C ILE A 702 24.91 -80.71 59.90
N VAL A 703 24.38 -80.54 61.11
CA VAL A 703 23.54 -79.39 61.47
C VAL A 703 24.29 -78.06 61.31
N ASN A 704 25.46 -77.94 61.92
CA ASN A 704 26.23 -76.68 61.88
C ASN A 704 26.70 -76.31 60.47
N ASN A 705 27.09 -77.30 59.65
CA ASN A 705 27.55 -77.03 58.30
C ASN A 705 26.38 -76.78 57.32
N MET A 706 25.20 -77.37 57.57
CA MET A 706 23.99 -77.02 56.84
C MET A 706 23.58 -75.57 57.15
N ASP A 707 23.64 -75.13 58.40
CA ASP A 707 23.40 -73.73 58.80
C ASP A 707 24.42 -72.76 58.19
N ALA A 708 25.70 -73.17 58.12
CA ALA A 708 26.78 -72.39 57.51
C ALA A 708 26.75 -72.35 55.97
N SER A 709 25.79 -73.04 55.34
CA SER A 709 25.61 -73.09 53.88
C SER A 709 24.50 -72.14 53.40
N LYS A 710 24.70 -71.53 52.23
CA LYS A 710 23.70 -70.60 51.64
C LYS A 710 22.45 -71.32 51.14
N LYS A 711 22.62 -72.51 50.58
CA LYS A 711 21.54 -73.38 50.05
C LYS A 711 21.90 -74.84 50.23
N ALA A 712 20.90 -75.71 50.20
CA ALA A 712 21.04 -77.15 50.17
C ALA A 712 20.50 -77.74 48.86
N ILE A 713 21.27 -78.62 48.23
CA ILE A 713 20.80 -79.42 47.09
C ILE A 713 20.52 -80.84 47.58
N LEU A 714 19.31 -81.32 47.32
CA LEU A 714 18.89 -82.68 47.63
C LEU A 714 18.83 -83.50 46.34
N PHE A 715 19.70 -84.50 46.21
CA PHE A 715 19.70 -85.45 45.10
C PHE A 715 18.83 -86.65 45.43
N ILE A 716 17.58 -86.61 44.96
CA ILE A 716 16.58 -87.60 45.33
C ILE A 716 16.58 -88.72 44.28
N SER A 717 16.81 -89.94 44.77
CA SER A 717 16.79 -91.21 44.04
C SER A 717 16.02 -92.26 44.85
N ASN A 718 15.90 -93.47 44.30
CA ASN A 718 15.32 -94.59 45.04
C ASN A 718 16.14 -95.01 46.28
N SER A 719 17.48 -94.92 46.21
CA SER A 719 18.36 -95.20 47.35
C SER A 719 18.29 -94.10 48.40
N TYR A 720 18.17 -92.83 47.98
CA TYR A 720 18.07 -91.67 48.88
C TYR A 720 16.85 -91.75 49.82
N VAL A 721 15.69 -92.19 49.32
CA VAL A 721 14.47 -92.26 50.15
C VAL A 721 14.52 -93.40 51.17
N GLN A 722 15.37 -94.40 50.95
CA GLN A 722 15.53 -95.56 51.84
C GLN A 722 16.61 -95.33 52.91
N ASP A 723 17.46 -94.32 52.74
CA ASP A 723 18.54 -93.98 53.68
C ASP A 723 18.04 -93.08 54.83
N HIS A 724 18.19 -93.58 56.06
CA HIS A 724 17.79 -92.85 57.27
C HIS A 724 18.59 -91.57 57.52
N PHE A 725 19.86 -91.48 57.08
CA PHE A 725 20.65 -90.26 57.19
C PHE A 725 20.21 -89.21 56.15
N CYS A 726 19.90 -89.63 54.92
CA CYS A 726 19.33 -88.74 53.89
C CYS A 726 17.94 -88.22 54.30
N GLU A 727 17.12 -89.04 54.96
CA GLU A 727 15.84 -88.63 55.53
C GLU A 727 16.03 -87.58 56.65
N PHE A 728 17.04 -87.75 57.50
CA PHE A 728 17.40 -86.78 58.53
C PHE A 728 17.86 -85.44 57.91
N GLU A 729 18.78 -85.48 56.95
CA GLU A 729 19.27 -84.29 56.23
C GLU A 729 18.15 -83.55 55.47
N ALA A 730 17.28 -84.28 54.77
CA ALA A 730 16.13 -83.71 54.08
C ALA A 730 15.13 -83.06 55.06
N SER A 731 14.90 -83.69 56.22
CA SER A 731 14.02 -83.15 57.26
C SER A 731 14.59 -81.86 57.84
N LEU A 732 15.89 -81.83 58.11
CA LEU A 732 16.59 -80.65 58.62
C LEU A 732 16.54 -79.48 57.63
N ALA A 733 16.82 -79.77 56.34
CA ALA A 733 16.74 -78.76 55.29
C ALA A 733 15.32 -78.19 55.15
N TYR A 734 14.30 -79.07 55.22
CA TYR A 734 12.89 -78.68 55.15
C TYR A 734 12.42 -77.85 56.34
N GLU A 735 12.87 -78.15 57.56
CA GLU A 735 12.60 -77.32 58.74
C GLU A 735 13.17 -75.91 58.57
N ARG A 736 14.41 -75.79 58.08
CA ARG A 736 15.03 -74.49 57.80
C ARG A 736 14.28 -73.72 56.72
N TYR A 737 13.89 -74.38 55.63
CA TYR A 737 13.04 -73.78 54.59
C TYR A 737 11.72 -73.23 55.16
N LEU A 738 11.05 -73.98 56.03
CA LEU A 738 9.80 -73.53 56.66
C LEU A 738 10.01 -72.34 57.60
N TYR A 739 11.12 -72.30 58.32
CA TYR A 739 11.43 -71.24 59.29
C TYR A 739 11.86 -69.93 58.60
N GLU A 740 12.75 -70.01 57.62
CA GLU A 740 13.32 -68.83 56.94
C GLU A 740 12.45 -68.29 55.79
N LYS A 741 11.52 -69.10 55.23
CA LYS A 741 10.71 -68.78 54.03
C LYS A 741 11.55 -68.36 52.81
N THR A 742 12.75 -68.91 52.68
CA THR A 742 13.71 -68.66 51.60
C THR A 742 13.71 -69.83 50.62
N ASN A 743 14.16 -69.60 49.37
CA ASN A 743 14.49 -70.68 48.42
C ASN A 743 15.79 -71.42 48.82
N PHE A 744 15.83 -71.96 50.04
CA PHE A 744 17.00 -72.63 50.60
C PHE A 744 17.25 -74.00 49.96
N ILE A 745 16.20 -74.71 49.55
CA ILE A 745 16.28 -76.08 49.04
C ILE A 745 16.20 -76.08 47.51
N ILE A 746 17.14 -76.77 46.87
CA ILE A 746 17.09 -77.11 45.45
C ILE A 746 16.91 -78.63 45.36
N VAL A 747 15.85 -79.07 44.69
CA VAL A 747 15.55 -80.49 44.53
C VAL A 747 15.99 -80.95 43.16
N ILE A 748 16.87 -81.96 43.11
CA ILE A 748 17.28 -82.62 41.88
C ILE A 748 16.79 -84.07 41.92
N LEU A 749 15.99 -84.45 40.93
CA LEU A 749 15.56 -85.84 40.76
C LEU A 749 16.51 -86.53 39.78
N LEU A 750 17.18 -87.59 40.24
CA LEU A 750 18.05 -88.40 39.38
C LEU A 750 17.25 -89.33 38.45
N GLN A 751 16.00 -89.61 38.82
CA GLN A 751 15.06 -90.45 38.08
C GLN A 751 13.68 -89.77 38.04
N GLY A 752 12.81 -90.15 37.10
CA GLY A 752 11.47 -89.57 37.00
C GLY A 752 10.67 -89.74 38.31
N PRO A 753 9.79 -88.78 38.67
CA PRO A 753 9.07 -88.78 39.94
C PRO A 753 8.16 -90.01 40.14
N ASP A 754 7.63 -90.57 39.05
CA ASP A 754 6.78 -91.78 39.10
C ASP A 754 7.57 -93.05 39.46
N ALA A 755 8.90 -93.02 39.36
CA ALA A 755 9.77 -94.14 39.65
C ALA A 755 10.24 -94.20 41.11
N ILE A 756 9.89 -93.20 41.94
CA ILE A 756 10.41 -93.04 43.31
C ILE A 756 9.30 -93.23 44.35
N ASN A 757 9.54 -94.09 45.36
CA ASN A 757 8.59 -94.30 46.45
C ASN A 757 8.83 -93.29 47.60
N PHE A 758 8.12 -92.16 47.57
CA PHE A 758 8.35 -91.05 48.51
C PHE A 758 7.90 -91.34 49.95
N ASN A 759 8.76 -91.03 50.92
CA ASN A 759 8.35 -90.88 52.32
C ASN A 759 7.58 -89.55 52.52
N LYS A 760 6.94 -89.37 53.69
CA LYS A 760 6.08 -88.19 53.94
C LYS A 760 6.83 -86.86 53.89
N THR A 761 8.10 -86.83 54.27
CA THR A 761 8.92 -85.61 54.28
C THR A 761 9.30 -85.21 52.86
N ILE A 762 9.82 -86.16 52.09
CA ILE A 762 10.23 -85.93 50.70
C ILE A 762 9.03 -85.59 49.81
N TYR A 763 7.89 -86.24 50.02
CA TYR A 763 6.65 -85.88 49.32
C TYR A 763 6.23 -84.42 49.59
N ARG A 764 6.47 -83.89 50.80
CA ARG A 764 6.18 -82.47 51.12
C ARG A 764 7.17 -81.53 50.44
N ILE A 765 8.45 -81.87 50.41
CA ILE A 765 9.50 -81.09 49.75
C ILE A 765 9.21 -80.98 48.25
N ILE A 766 8.87 -82.09 47.58
CA ILE A 766 8.60 -82.11 46.13
C ILE A 766 7.26 -81.45 45.79
N LYS A 767 6.25 -81.57 46.65
CA LYS A 767 4.93 -80.94 46.42
C LYS A 767 4.95 -79.42 46.62
N ALA A 768 5.95 -78.90 47.34
CA ALA A 768 6.03 -77.50 47.72
C ALA A 768 6.65 -76.59 46.64
N ASP A 769 7.55 -77.06 45.76
CA ASP A 769 8.25 -76.22 44.76
C ASP A 769 8.83 -77.01 43.56
N GLU A 770 9.29 -76.31 42.51
CA GLU A 770 9.84 -76.84 41.24
C GLU A 770 11.11 -77.70 41.43
N TYR A 771 11.10 -78.95 40.97
CA TYR A 771 12.29 -79.82 40.93
C TYR A 771 13.00 -79.78 39.57
N ILE A 772 14.31 -80.04 39.57
CA ILE A 772 15.12 -80.19 38.35
C ILE A 772 15.33 -81.68 38.09
N LEU A 773 14.95 -82.16 36.90
CA LEU A 773 15.18 -83.54 36.48
C LEU A 773 16.56 -83.67 35.81
N TRP A 774 17.34 -84.67 36.21
CA TRP A 774 18.57 -85.06 35.52
C TRP A 774 18.23 -85.80 34.20
N CYS A 775 18.89 -85.43 33.10
CA CYS A 775 18.73 -86.06 31.79
C CYS A 775 20.08 -86.47 31.21
N GLU A 776 20.18 -87.71 30.71
CA GLU A 776 21.42 -88.23 30.08
C GLU A 776 21.66 -87.72 28.66
N GLU A 777 20.62 -87.25 27.95
CA GLU A 777 20.73 -86.76 26.57
C GLU A 777 21.49 -85.41 26.46
N GLU A 778 22.51 -85.34 25.59
CA GLU A 778 23.37 -84.16 25.42
C GLU A 778 22.61 -82.85 25.11
N GLU A 779 21.54 -82.90 24.30
CA GLU A 779 20.74 -81.71 23.98
C GLU A 779 20.00 -81.14 25.20
N HIS A 780 19.66 -82.00 26.17
CA HIS A 780 18.92 -81.65 27.39
C HIS A 780 19.85 -81.34 28.58
N LYS A 781 21.09 -81.87 28.61
CA LYS A 781 22.11 -81.54 29.62
C LYS A 781 22.36 -80.01 29.70
N ARG A 782 22.34 -79.30 28.56
CA ARG A 782 22.51 -77.83 28.55
C ARG A 782 21.38 -77.09 29.27
N LEU A 783 20.14 -77.58 29.17
CA LEU A 783 19.00 -76.98 29.88
C LEU A 783 19.05 -77.30 31.37
N PHE A 784 19.46 -78.51 31.75
CA PHE A 784 19.73 -78.88 33.15
C PHE A 784 20.73 -77.91 33.80
N TRP A 785 21.89 -77.70 33.17
CA TRP A 785 22.93 -76.81 33.69
C TRP A 785 22.49 -75.35 33.75
N LEU A 786 21.70 -74.88 32.77
CA LEU A 786 21.10 -73.54 32.81
C LEU A 786 20.14 -73.38 34.00
N LYS A 787 19.23 -74.34 34.21
CA LYS A 787 18.26 -74.32 35.32
C LYS A 787 18.95 -74.45 36.68
N LEU A 788 19.95 -75.33 36.80
CA LEU A 788 20.72 -75.49 38.03
C LEU A 788 21.54 -74.24 38.35
N THR A 789 22.17 -73.63 37.33
CA THR A 789 22.89 -72.36 37.50
C THR A 789 21.94 -71.24 37.92
N GLU A 790 20.73 -71.17 37.38
CA GLU A 790 19.71 -70.21 37.80
C GLU A 790 19.25 -70.47 39.24
N ALA A 791 18.91 -71.72 39.58
CA ALA A 791 18.45 -72.13 40.90
C ALA A 791 19.49 -71.88 41.98
N VAL A 792 20.77 -72.15 41.73
CA VAL A 792 21.88 -71.85 42.65
C VAL A 792 22.04 -70.34 42.84
N ASN A 793 21.96 -69.55 41.75
CA ASN A 793 22.21 -68.10 41.79
C ASN A 793 21.01 -67.22 42.19
N ASN A 794 19.78 -67.75 42.24
CA ASN A 794 18.61 -66.98 42.64
C ASN A 794 18.62 -66.66 44.14
N ARG A 795 18.92 -65.43 44.55
CA ARG A 795 18.47 -64.91 45.86
C ARG A 795 17.11 -64.26 45.63
N ASP A 796 16.15 -64.61 46.47
CA ASP A 796 14.72 -64.31 46.39
C ASP A 796 14.38 -62.95 45.73
N ASP A 797 13.63 -62.99 44.62
CA ASP A 797 12.54 -62.04 44.32
C ASP A 797 11.87 -62.38 42.97
N LEU A 798 10.95 -63.36 42.98
CA LEU A 798 9.91 -63.52 41.96
C LEU A 798 8.60 -63.99 42.62
N ARG A 799 7.97 -63.12 43.41
CA ARG A 799 6.51 -63.01 43.38
C ARG A 799 6.15 -61.72 42.65
N ALA A 800 5.92 -61.85 41.35
CA ALA A 800 5.15 -60.91 40.55
C ALA A 800 4.03 -61.70 39.86
#